data_AF-A0A2Y9F051-F1
#
_entry.id   AF-A0A2Y9F051-F1
#
_cell.length_a   1.000
_cell.length_b   1.000
_cell.length_c   1.000
_cell.angle_alpha   90.00
_cell.angle_beta   90.00
_cell.angle_gamma   90.00
#
_symmetry.space_group_name_H-M   'P 1'
#
loop_
_entity.id
_entity.type
_entity.pdbx_description
1 polymer ?
#
loop_
_entity_poly.entity_id
_entity_poly.type
_entity_poly.pdbx_seq_one_letter_code
_entity_poly.pdbx_strand_id
1 'polypeptide(L)'
;MAATRAGARACEIFTTLEYGPVPESHACALAWLDTQDRHLGHYVNGQWLKPEHRSSVPCQDPITGENLASCLQAQTEDVAGAVEAARTSLENWSTQPGAFRAQHLTRLAKMIQKHQRLLWTLESLVTGRAIREVRDRDVPLAQQLLQHHAVQAHTQEEALAGWEPLGVIGLILPPTFCFLEMMQRICPALAVGCTVVVLVPPASPTPLLVAQLAGELGQFPGILNVISGPASLGPVLASQPGVQKVAFCGTIEDGRALRRALAGQGPELGLALGAESLLLLMETADVDSAVEGVVDAAWSDRSPGGLRLLIQESVWDETMRRLQARMGRLRGGRGLDGAVDMGARGAAARDLAQRYVREAQSQGAQVFQAGSMPPDSPFFPPSLVSDLPPASPCTQAEVPWPLVVASPFRTAKEALAMANWTPRGGSASVWSERLGQALELAYGLQMGTVWINAHGLRDPAVPTGGCKESGSSWHGGPDGLYEYLRPSGTPTQLPYLSENLNYDTFGLAVPSTLPAGPETGLSPAPPYGLFVGGRFQAPGARSSRPIRDSQGNLHGYVAEGGAKDIRGAVEAAHQAAPGWVGQSPGARAALLWALAAALQRRESTLVSRLERHGVELKVAKAEVELSVRRLRAWGARVQAQGCTLQWYQP
;
A
#
# COMPACT_ATOMS: atom_id res chain seq x y z
N MET A 1 -13.70 34.70 33.98
CA MET A 1 -12.81 34.85 35.15
C MET A 1 -11.56 34.02 34.91
N ALA A 2 -10.46 34.70 34.60
CA ALA A 2 -9.18 34.07 34.30
C ALA A 2 -8.59 33.44 35.57
N ALA A 3 -8.44 32.11 35.57
CA ALA A 3 -7.60 31.42 36.53
C ALA A 3 -6.16 31.49 36.01
N THR A 4 -5.39 32.43 36.54
CA THR A 4 -3.94 32.51 36.41
C THR A 4 -3.33 31.23 36.98
N ARG A 5 -2.88 30.31 36.12
CA ARG A 5 -1.91 29.29 36.52
C ARG A 5 -0.64 30.03 36.93
N ALA A 6 -0.34 30.03 38.22
CA ALA A 6 0.95 30.47 38.72
C ALA A 6 2.03 29.56 38.09
N GLY A 7 2.84 30.11 37.19
CA GLY A 7 3.99 29.40 36.63
C GLY A 7 5.02 29.11 37.73
N ALA A 8 5.68 27.95 37.64
CA ALA A 8 6.76 27.57 38.55
C ALA A 8 7.83 28.66 38.62
N ARG A 9 8.40 28.89 39.81
CA ARG A 9 9.44 29.91 39.99
C ARG A 9 10.70 29.45 39.25
N ALA A 10 11.48 30.39 38.71
CA ALA A 10 12.70 30.05 37.95
C ALA A 10 13.67 29.13 38.73
N CYS A 11 13.77 29.30 40.05
CA CYS A 11 14.56 28.40 40.90
C CYS A 11 14.05 26.96 40.93
N GLU A 12 12.72 26.74 40.89
CA GLU A 12 12.09 25.43 40.85
C GLU A 12 12.39 24.72 39.51
N ILE A 13 12.33 25.47 38.40
CA ILE A 13 12.68 24.99 37.05
C ILE A 13 14.16 24.57 36.96
N PHE A 14 15.08 25.32 37.59
CA PHE A 14 16.49 24.94 37.64
C PHE A 14 16.77 23.71 38.52
N THR A 15 15.94 23.44 39.53
CA THR A 15 16.02 22.21 40.33
C THR A 15 15.38 21.00 39.67
N THR A 16 14.29 21.17 38.92
CA THR A 16 13.61 20.05 38.24
C THR A 16 14.16 19.76 36.84
N LEU A 17 14.85 20.74 36.22
CA LEU A 17 15.25 20.73 34.81
C LEU A 17 14.09 20.38 33.86
N GLU A 18 12.86 20.74 34.25
CA GLU A 18 11.70 20.54 33.42
C GLU A 18 11.80 21.40 32.16
N TYR A 19 11.75 20.75 31.00
CA TYR A 19 11.73 21.44 29.71
C TYR A 19 10.41 22.23 29.58
N GLY A 20 10.53 23.53 29.36
CA GLY A 20 9.39 24.39 29.03
C GLY A 20 8.85 24.14 27.61
N PRO A 21 7.62 24.60 27.31
CA PRO A 21 7.05 24.49 25.98
C PRO A 21 7.85 25.32 24.96
N VAL A 22 7.93 24.83 23.72
CA VAL A 22 8.59 25.49 22.58
C VAL A 22 7.57 25.69 21.45
N PRO A 23 6.57 26.57 21.63
CA PRO A 23 5.50 26.75 20.66
C PRO A 23 6.01 27.44 19.39
N GLU A 24 5.75 26.84 18.24
CA GLU A 24 5.99 27.43 16.93
C GLU A 24 4.85 28.37 16.54
N SER A 25 5.20 29.50 15.92
CA SER A 25 4.19 30.44 15.41
C SER A 25 3.50 29.87 14.17
N HIS A 26 2.18 29.78 14.22
CA HIS A 26 1.30 29.37 13.11
C HIS A 26 0.69 30.57 12.36
N ALA A 27 1.21 31.78 12.56
CA ALA A 27 0.70 33.00 11.94
C ALA A 27 0.76 32.95 10.41
N CYS A 28 1.77 32.30 9.82
CA CYS A 28 1.86 32.13 8.37
C CYS A 28 0.75 31.21 7.82
N ALA A 29 0.41 30.14 8.54
CA ALA A 29 -0.69 29.25 8.18
C ALA A 29 -2.03 30.00 8.22
N LEU A 30 -2.30 30.75 9.29
CA LEU A 30 -3.51 31.57 9.39
C LEU A 30 -3.57 32.63 8.29
N ALA A 31 -2.46 33.34 8.04
CA ALA A 31 -2.41 34.35 6.99
C ALA A 31 -2.68 33.75 5.60
N TRP A 32 -2.17 32.55 5.31
CA TRP A 32 -2.50 31.85 4.06
C TRP A 32 -3.98 31.46 4.00
N LEU A 33 -4.56 30.93 5.08
CA LEU A 33 -6.00 30.66 5.15
C LEU A 33 -6.83 31.95 4.94
N ASP A 34 -6.40 33.07 5.50
CA ASP A 34 -7.04 34.38 5.34
C ASP A 34 -6.95 34.86 3.87
N THR A 35 -5.85 34.60 3.16
CA THR A 35 -5.75 34.91 1.71
C THR A 35 -6.73 34.12 0.84
N GLN A 36 -7.27 33.02 1.38
CA GLN A 36 -8.28 32.18 0.73
C GLN A 36 -9.70 32.45 1.27
N ASP A 37 -9.89 33.57 1.97
CA ASP A 37 -11.13 33.94 2.68
C ASP A 37 -11.59 32.87 3.70
N ARG A 38 -10.66 32.02 4.16
CA ARG A 38 -10.92 30.82 4.96
C ARG A 38 -11.99 29.91 4.33
N HIS A 39 -12.16 29.97 3.01
CA HIS A 39 -13.14 29.22 2.27
C HIS A 39 -12.48 28.57 1.05
N LEU A 40 -11.99 27.34 1.27
CA LEU A 40 -11.16 26.61 0.32
C LEU A 40 -12.04 25.82 -0.66
N GLY A 41 -11.74 26.00 -1.95
CA GLY A 41 -12.34 25.23 -3.03
C GLY A 41 -11.52 23.99 -3.39
N HIS A 42 -11.59 23.60 -4.65
CA HIS A 42 -10.71 22.61 -5.25
C HIS A 42 -9.57 23.31 -5.99
N TYR A 43 -8.44 22.63 -6.18
CA TYR A 43 -7.35 23.15 -7.00
C TYR A 43 -7.22 22.29 -8.26
N VAL A 44 -7.75 22.79 -9.37
CA VAL A 44 -7.87 22.04 -10.63
C VAL A 44 -7.39 22.93 -11.76
N ASN A 45 -6.60 22.37 -12.67
CA ASN A 45 -6.05 23.10 -13.81
C ASN A 45 -5.36 24.42 -13.42
N GLY A 46 -4.57 24.41 -12.34
CA GLY A 46 -3.81 25.58 -11.88
C GLY A 46 -4.66 26.70 -11.28
N GLN A 47 -5.94 26.45 -11.02
CA GLN A 47 -6.88 27.45 -10.53
C GLN A 47 -7.68 26.93 -9.33
N TRP A 48 -8.06 27.87 -8.46
CA TRP A 48 -9.01 27.60 -7.39
C TRP A 48 -10.43 27.57 -7.96
N LEU A 49 -11.07 26.40 -7.90
CA LEU A 49 -12.46 26.22 -8.28
C LEU A 49 -13.35 26.24 -7.04
N LYS A 50 -14.28 27.20 -6.98
CA LYS A 50 -15.30 27.31 -5.93
C LYS A 50 -16.70 27.13 -6.53
N PRO A 51 -17.09 25.90 -6.92
CA PRO A 51 -18.39 25.66 -7.54
C PRO A 51 -19.53 26.08 -6.62
N GLU A 52 -20.55 26.73 -7.20
CA GLU A 52 -21.73 27.16 -6.46
C GLU A 52 -22.54 25.97 -5.94
N HIS A 53 -23.34 26.19 -4.89
CA HIS A 53 -24.24 25.18 -4.30
C HIS A 53 -23.56 23.92 -3.74
N ARG A 54 -22.26 23.96 -3.44
CA ARG A 54 -21.57 22.89 -2.71
C ARG A 54 -21.75 23.03 -1.21
N SER A 55 -21.88 21.88 -0.53
CA SER A 55 -21.74 21.83 0.92
C SER A 55 -20.29 22.13 1.30
N SER A 56 -20.09 22.59 2.53
CA SER A 56 -18.76 22.88 3.06
C SER A 56 -18.57 22.19 4.40
N VAL A 57 -17.35 21.71 4.65
CA VAL A 57 -16.97 20.99 5.86
C VAL A 57 -15.99 21.86 6.65
N PRO A 58 -16.22 22.11 7.95
CA PRO A 58 -15.29 22.87 8.77
C PRO A 58 -13.99 22.09 9.00
N CYS A 59 -12.87 22.77 8.82
CA CYS A 59 -11.54 22.33 9.20
C CYS A 59 -11.24 22.87 10.59
N GLN A 60 -11.30 22.00 11.60
CA GLN A 60 -11.15 22.39 12.99
C GLN A 60 -9.77 22.03 13.53
N ASP A 61 -9.23 22.83 14.45
CA ASP A 61 -8.08 22.44 15.25
C ASP A 61 -8.49 21.21 16.10
N PRO A 62 -7.82 20.06 15.96
CA PRO A 62 -8.23 18.81 16.62
C PRO A 62 -8.10 18.84 18.15
N ILE A 63 -7.44 19.86 18.71
CA ILE A 63 -7.22 20.03 20.15
C ILE A 63 -8.22 21.02 20.73
N THR A 64 -8.43 22.16 20.08
CA THR A 64 -9.30 23.23 20.60
C THR A 64 -10.74 23.14 20.08
N GLY A 65 -10.96 22.46 18.95
CA GLY A 65 -12.22 22.45 18.22
C GLY A 65 -12.51 23.77 17.47
N GLU A 66 -11.59 24.73 17.50
CA GLU A 66 -11.73 26.01 16.81
C GLU A 66 -11.78 25.81 15.30
N ASN A 67 -12.72 26.48 14.63
CA ASN A 67 -12.83 26.42 13.18
C ASN A 67 -11.75 27.27 12.51
N LEU A 68 -10.82 26.63 11.80
CA LEU A 68 -9.71 27.26 11.10
C LEU A 68 -10.14 27.79 9.72
N ALA A 69 -10.87 26.97 8.96
CA ALA A 69 -11.38 27.29 7.63
C ALA A 69 -12.55 26.36 7.25
N SER A 70 -13.25 26.65 6.16
CA SER A 70 -14.24 25.75 5.57
C SER A 70 -13.77 25.25 4.21
N CYS A 71 -13.86 23.95 3.96
CA CYS A 71 -13.48 23.32 2.68
C CYS A 71 -14.73 22.88 1.94
N LEU A 72 -14.85 23.23 0.66
CA LEU A 72 -15.92 22.73 -0.20
C LEU A 72 -15.83 21.22 -0.35
N GLN A 73 -16.99 20.61 -0.40
CA GLN A 73 -17.16 19.19 -0.62
C GLN A 73 -17.51 18.95 -2.09
N ALA A 74 -16.62 18.24 -2.78
CA ALA A 74 -16.79 17.87 -4.17
C ALA A 74 -18.04 17.01 -4.38
N GLN A 75 -18.57 17.07 -5.58
CA GLN A 75 -19.60 16.19 -6.13
C GLN A 75 -19.07 15.50 -7.38
N THR A 76 -19.89 14.63 -7.98
CA THR A 76 -19.53 13.84 -9.16
C THR A 76 -19.08 14.71 -10.34
N GLU A 77 -19.69 15.88 -10.51
CA GLU A 77 -19.38 16.81 -11.60
C GLU A 77 -17.97 17.41 -11.44
N ASP A 78 -17.55 17.67 -10.21
CA ASP A 78 -16.23 18.24 -9.91
C ASP A 78 -15.13 17.20 -10.18
N VAL A 79 -15.41 15.92 -9.87
CA VAL A 79 -14.54 14.79 -10.18
C VAL A 79 -14.35 14.67 -11.70
N ALA A 80 -15.44 14.73 -12.47
CA ALA A 80 -15.39 14.68 -13.92
C ALA A 80 -14.59 15.86 -14.51
N GLY A 81 -14.80 17.08 -14.00
CA GLY A 81 -14.04 18.26 -14.41
C GLY A 81 -12.54 18.14 -14.12
N ALA A 82 -12.16 17.57 -12.97
CA ALA A 82 -10.76 17.34 -12.62
C ALA A 82 -10.10 16.27 -13.50
N VAL A 83 -10.80 15.19 -13.84
CA VAL A 83 -10.30 14.16 -14.76
C VAL A 83 -10.13 14.71 -16.17
N GLU A 84 -11.07 15.53 -16.64
CA GLU A 84 -10.97 16.16 -17.96
C GLU A 84 -9.79 17.14 -18.07
N ALA A 85 -9.52 17.91 -17.00
CA ALA A 85 -8.33 18.77 -16.91
C ALA A 85 -7.02 17.95 -16.95
N ALA A 86 -6.99 16.82 -16.22
CA ALA A 86 -5.85 15.91 -16.21
C ALA A 86 -5.62 15.26 -17.59
N ARG A 87 -6.70 14.88 -18.29
CA ARG A 87 -6.67 14.32 -19.64
C ARG A 87 -6.15 15.31 -20.66
N THR A 88 -6.65 16.56 -20.62
CA THR A 88 -6.20 17.64 -21.51
C THR A 88 -4.71 17.94 -21.32
N SER A 89 -4.23 17.90 -20.07
CA SER A 89 -2.81 18.14 -19.77
C SER A 89 -1.91 16.95 -20.14
N LEU A 90 -2.46 15.73 -20.17
CA LEU A 90 -1.69 14.50 -20.41
C LEU A 90 -1.04 14.49 -21.79
N GLU A 91 -1.75 14.93 -22.84
CA GLU A 91 -1.21 14.96 -24.21
C GLU A 91 0.08 15.78 -24.30
N ASN A 92 0.09 16.94 -23.64
CA ASN A 92 1.25 17.83 -23.63
C ASN A 92 2.34 17.37 -22.66
N TRP A 93 1.96 16.78 -21.51
CA TRP A 93 2.91 16.39 -20.46
C TRP A 93 3.64 15.08 -20.76
N SER A 94 2.91 14.05 -21.20
CA SER A 94 3.46 12.72 -21.47
C SER A 94 4.49 12.70 -22.60
N THR A 95 4.40 13.64 -23.54
CA THR A 95 5.30 13.78 -24.69
C THR A 95 6.54 14.62 -24.38
N GLN A 96 6.60 15.30 -23.22
CA GLN A 96 7.79 16.06 -22.85
C GLN A 96 8.98 15.12 -22.60
N PRO A 97 10.20 15.47 -23.01
CA PRO A 97 11.40 14.71 -22.67
C PRO A 97 11.58 14.56 -21.16
N GLY A 98 12.18 13.46 -20.73
CA GLY A 98 12.47 13.18 -19.32
C GLY A 98 13.24 14.32 -18.62
N ALA A 99 14.20 14.93 -19.33
CA ALA A 99 14.94 16.10 -18.87
C ALA A 99 14.04 17.31 -18.53
N PHE A 100 12.99 17.54 -19.30
CA PHE A 100 12.06 18.64 -19.05
C PHE A 100 11.20 18.36 -17.81
N ARG A 101 10.68 17.13 -17.70
CA ARG A 101 9.92 16.70 -16.52
C ARG A 101 10.76 16.78 -15.24
N ALA A 102 12.03 16.38 -15.31
CA ALA A 102 13.01 16.50 -14.24
C ALA A 102 13.21 17.95 -13.76
N GLN A 103 13.31 18.91 -14.69
CA GLN A 103 13.42 20.32 -14.33
C GLN A 103 12.17 20.82 -13.60
N HIS A 104 10.97 20.38 -14.04
CA HIS A 104 9.72 20.75 -13.39
C HIS A 104 9.66 20.23 -11.94
N LEU A 105 9.96 18.95 -11.71
CA LEU A 105 10.02 18.35 -10.37
C LEU A 105 11.06 19.04 -9.48
N THR A 106 12.21 19.41 -10.04
CA THR A 106 13.26 20.16 -9.32
C THR A 106 12.78 21.56 -8.90
N ARG A 107 12.01 22.25 -9.75
CA ARG A 107 11.42 23.55 -9.41
C ARG A 107 10.35 23.42 -8.33
N LEU A 108 9.52 22.37 -8.36
CA LEU A 108 8.56 22.09 -7.31
C LEU A 108 9.26 21.84 -5.96
N ALA A 109 10.38 21.11 -5.95
CA ALA A 109 11.16 20.90 -4.73
C ALA A 109 11.64 22.23 -4.13
N LYS A 110 12.10 23.16 -4.98
CA LYS A 110 12.50 24.52 -4.56
C LYS A 110 11.31 25.36 -4.06
N MET A 111 10.13 25.21 -4.65
CA MET A 111 8.92 25.87 -4.18
C MET A 111 8.50 25.36 -2.81
N ILE A 112 8.51 24.04 -2.59
CA ILE A 112 8.27 23.45 -1.27
C ILE A 112 9.30 23.94 -0.26
N GLN A 113 10.59 23.99 -0.62
CA GLN A 113 11.65 24.51 0.24
C GLN A 113 11.44 25.99 0.61
N LYS A 114 11.01 26.82 -0.34
CA LYS A 114 10.70 28.24 -0.09
C LYS A 114 9.53 28.41 0.89
N HIS A 115 8.51 27.55 0.79
CA HIS A 115 7.28 27.63 1.58
C HIS A 115 7.23 26.61 2.74
N GLN A 116 8.36 25.98 3.09
CA GLN A 116 8.41 24.88 4.04
C GLN A 116 7.81 25.21 5.41
N ARG A 117 8.03 26.45 5.91
CA ARG A 117 7.47 26.90 7.18
C ARG A 117 5.95 26.97 7.17
N LEU A 118 5.37 27.43 6.07
CA LEU A 118 3.93 27.41 5.90
C LEU A 118 3.43 25.96 5.87
N LEU A 119 4.13 25.09 5.14
CA LEU A 119 3.72 23.70 4.97
C LEU A 119 3.69 22.91 6.29
N TRP A 120 4.77 22.93 7.08
CA TRP A 120 4.80 22.16 8.33
C TRP A 120 3.91 22.74 9.43
N THR A 121 3.73 24.07 9.47
CA THR A 121 2.84 24.69 10.47
C THR A 121 1.38 24.44 10.13
N LEU A 122 1.00 24.53 8.85
CA LEU A 122 -0.35 24.19 8.39
C LEU A 122 -0.66 22.72 8.66
N GLU A 123 0.21 21.79 8.23
CA GLU A 123 -0.01 20.36 8.44
C GLU A 123 -0.12 20.00 9.93
N SER A 124 0.78 20.49 10.78
CA SER A 124 0.74 20.23 12.23
C SER A 124 -0.51 20.84 12.88
N LEU A 125 -0.94 22.03 12.45
CA LEU A 125 -2.12 22.70 12.97
C LEU A 125 -3.41 21.93 12.64
N VAL A 126 -3.55 21.43 11.40
CA VAL A 126 -4.80 20.77 10.96
C VAL A 126 -4.85 19.29 11.32
N THR A 127 -3.71 18.60 11.32
CA THR A 127 -3.67 17.17 11.67
C THR A 127 -3.50 16.93 13.16
N GLY A 128 -2.99 17.91 13.91
CA GLY A 128 -2.67 17.79 15.33
C GLY A 128 -1.34 17.08 15.61
N ARG A 129 -0.62 16.64 14.57
CA ARG A 129 0.66 15.91 14.66
C ARG A 129 1.78 16.81 15.22
N ALA A 130 2.71 16.19 15.93
CA ALA A 130 3.91 16.85 16.44
C ALA A 130 4.71 17.50 15.30
N ILE A 131 4.97 18.81 15.44
CA ILE A 131 5.60 19.63 14.40
C ILE A 131 7.02 19.16 14.08
N ARG A 132 7.72 18.56 15.05
CA ARG A 132 9.04 17.95 14.84
C ARG A 132 9.01 16.90 13.73
N GLU A 133 7.96 16.08 13.67
CA GLU A 133 7.86 15.00 12.69
C GLU A 133 7.64 15.58 11.29
N VAL A 134 6.81 16.61 11.21
CA VAL A 134 6.52 17.27 9.94
C VAL A 134 7.71 18.09 9.44
N ARG A 135 8.32 18.91 10.32
CA ARG A 135 9.41 19.83 10.01
C ARG A 135 10.72 19.10 9.71
N ASP A 136 11.09 18.15 10.57
CA ASP A 136 12.42 17.54 10.54
C ASP A 136 12.46 16.26 9.69
N ARG A 137 11.30 15.70 9.32
CA ARG A 137 11.22 14.46 8.53
C ARG A 137 10.34 14.59 7.27
N ASP A 138 9.03 14.87 7.41
CA ASP A 138 8.10 14.78 6.27
C ASP A 138 8.42 15.79 5.15
N VAL A 139 8.65 17.07 5.51
CA VAL A 139 8.97 18.11 4.51
C VAL A 139 10.32 17.87 3.83
N PRO A 140 11.43 17.57 4.55
CA PRO A 140 12.68 17.15 3.92
C PRO A 140 12.52 15.94 2.99
N LEU A 141 11.80 14.90 3.43
CA LEU A 141 11.59 13.70 2.61
C LEU A 141 10.75 13.98 1.36
N ALA A 142 9.76 14.86 1.43
CA ALA A 142 9.01 15.30 0.24
C ALA A 142 9.91 16.01 -0.78
N GLN A 143 10.87 16.84 -0.32
CA GLN A 143 11.86 17.46 -1.20
C GLN A 143 12.80 16.43 -1.82
N GLN A 144 13.26 15.46 -1.02
CA GLN A 144 14.10 14.35 -1.50
C GLN A 144 13.38 13.47 -2.52
N LEU A 145 12.10 13.15 -2.30
CA LEU A 145 11.27 12.38 -3.24
C LEU A 145 11.21 13.08 -4.62
N LEU A 146 10.97 14.39 -4.64
CA LEU A 146 10.94 15.16 -5.88
C LEU A 146 12.29 15.17 -6.59
N GLN A 147 13.38 15.36 -5.85
CA GLN A 147 14.73 15.36 -6.41
C GLN A 147 15.12 13.98 -6.95
N HIS A 148 14.83 12.92 -6.20
CA HIS A 148 15.10 11.54 -6.60
C HIS A 148 14.39 11.19 -7.92
N HIS A 149 13.08 11.45 -7.98
CA HIS A 149 12.30 11.16 -9.17
C HIS A 149 12.60 12.10 -10.34
N ALA A 150 13.09 13.32 -10.08
CA ALA A 150 13.65 14.19 -11.12
C ALA A 150 14.89 13.56 -11.77
N VAL A 151 15.81 13.02 -10.96
CA VAL A 151 16.98 12.29 -11.48
C VAL A 151 16.52 11.09 -12.30
N GLN A 152 15.61 10.26 -11.76
CA GLN A 152 15.10 9.10 -12.48
C GLN A 152 14.43 9.47 -13.81
N ALA A 153 13.60 10.51 -13.83
CA ALA A 153 12.97 11.00 -15.06
C ALA A 153 14.01 11.37 -16.14
N HIS A 154 15.14 11.94 -15.73
CA HIS A 154 16.22 12.31 -16.65
C HIS A 154 17.09 11.13 -17.07
N THR A 155 17.51 10.28 -16.13
CA THR A 155 18.53 9.24 -16.37
C THR A 155 17.95 7.93 -16.90
N GLN A 156 16.67 7.64 -16.64
CA GLN A 156 16.07 6.36 -17.02
C GLN A 156 15.30 6.40 -18.35
N GLU A 157 15.32 7.52 -19.07
CA GLU A 157 14.58 7.68 -20.33
C GLU A 157 14.95 6.59 -21.37
N GLU A 158 16.24 6.27 -21.51
CA GLU A 158 16.70 5.17 -22.38
C GLU A 158 16.29 3.79 -21.86
N ALA A 159 16.44 3.55 -20.56
CA ALA A 159 16.06 2.27 -19.93
C ALA A 159 14.54 2.02 -20.00
N LEU A 160 13.76 3.09 -20.09
CA LEU A 160 12.30 3.08 -20.18
C LEU A 160 11.76 3.18 -21.61
N ALA A 161 12.62 3.13 -22.65
CA ALA A 161 12.20 3.29 -24.05
C ALA A 161 11.16 2.26 -24.54
N GLY A 162 11.02 1.11 -23.85
CA GLY A 162 9.99 0.09 -24.11
C GLY A 162 8.73 0.23 -23.25
N TRP A 163 8.59 1.34 -22.52
CA TRP A 163 7.50 1.62 -21.60
C TRP A 163 6.82 2.94 -21.96
N GLU A 164 5.53 3.03 -21.69
CA GLU A 164 4.74 4.25 -21.81
C GLU A 164 4.00 4.55 -20.50
N PRO A 165 3.76 5.83 -20.17
CA PRO A 165 2.97 6.20 -19.00
C PRO A 165 1.56 5.62 -19.10
N LEU A 166 1.00 5.19 -17.96
CA LEU A 166 -0.36 4.65 -17.92
C LEU A 166 -1.41 5.67 -18.37
N GLY A 167 -1.23 6.95 -18.03
CA GLY A 167 -2.14 8.04 -18.39
C GLY A 167 -2.60 8.85 -17.19
N VAL A 168 -3.92 9.01 -17.02
CA VAL A 168 -4.50 9.69 -15.85
C VAL A 168 -4.60 8.73 -14.68
N ILE A 169 -4.08 9.15 -13.52
CA ILE A 169 -4.05 8.38 -12.28
C ILE A 169 -5.03 9.02 -11.28
N GLY A 170 -5.96 8.22 -10.75
CA GLY A 170 -6.76 8.59 -9.59
C GLY A 170 -6.05 8.21 -8.29
N LEU A 171 -5.80 9.16 -7.39
CA LEU A 171 -5.25 8.89 -6.06
C LEU A 171 -6.33 9.17 -5.01
N ILE A 172 -6.65 8.18 -4.18
CA ILE A 172 -7.65 8.30 -3.12
C ILE A 172 -6.94 8.14 -1.77
N LEU A 173 -7.03 9.16 -0.91
CA LEU A 173 -6.34 9.20 0.39
C LEU A 173 -7.32 9.07 1.56
N PRO A 174 -6.92 8.40 2.67
CA PRO A 174 -7.79 8.20 3.84
C PRO A 174 -7.82 9.43 4.75
N PRO A 175 -8.80 9.57 5.66
CA PRO A 175 -8.90 10.70 6.59
C PRO A 175 -7.67 10.97 7.45
N THR A 176 -6.87 9.95 7.75
CA THR A 176 -5.70 10.02 8.64
C THR A 176 -4.38 10.16 7.89
N PHE A 177 -4.42 10.45 6.58
CA PHE A 177 -3.20 10.59 5.78
C PHE A 177 -2.38 11.81 6.18
N CYS A 178 -1.08 11.77 5.84
CA CYS A 178 -0.24 12.96 5.81
C CYS A 178 0.05 13.37 4.37
N PHE A 179 0.35 14.64 4.12
CA PHE A 179 0.65 15.11 2.76
C PHE A 179 1.83 14.34 2.12
N LEU A 180 2.74 13.78 2.92
CA LEU A 180 3.85 12.96 2.42
C LEU A 180 3.35 11.68 1.72
N GLU A 181 2.27 11.05 2.17
CA GLU A 181 1.66 9.90 1.48
C GLU A 181 1.22 10.31 0.06
N MET A 182 0.66 11.51 -0.11
CA MET A 182 0.36 12.04 -1.44
C MET A 182 1.63 12.17 -2.28
N MET A 183 2.68 12.78 -1.72
CA MET A 183 3.95 13.01 -2.41
C MET A 183 4.58 11.70 -2.90
N GLN A 184 4.53 10.63 -2.11
CA GLN A 184 5.08 9.31 -2.47
C GLN A 184 4.43 8.70 -3.72
N ARG A 185 3.16 9.03 -4.03
CA ARG A 185 2.45 8.52 -5.21
C ARG A 185 2.54 9.48 -6.39
N ILE A 186 2.48 10.80 -6.16
CA ILE A 186 2.50 11.76 -7.26
C ILE A 186 3.90 11.95 -7.86
N CYS A 187 4.98 11.86 -7.07
CA CYS A 187 6.34 12.04 -7.58
C CYS A 187 6.70 11.06 -8.70
N PRO A 188 6.58 9.73 -8.51
CA PRO A 188 6.86 8.77 -9.59
C PRO A 188 5.89 8.91 -10.77
N ALA A 189 4.59 9.13 -10.52
CA ALA A 189 3.60 9.32 -11.59
C ALA A 189 3.95 10.50 -12.50
N LEU A 190 4.28 11.67 -11.92
CA LEU A 190 4.67 12.84 -12.68
C LEU A 190 6.00 12.63 -13.41
N ALA A 191 6.96 11.93 -12.79
CA ALA A 191 8.27 11.65 -13.38
C ALA A 191 8.19 10.82 -14.67
N VAL A 192 7.26 9.85 -14.73
CA VAL A 192 7.06 9.01 -15.92
C VAL A 192 6.14 9.64 -16.97
N GLY A 193 5.52 10.80 -16.68
CA GLY A 193 4.65 11.51 -17.62
C GLY A 193 3.15 11.24 -17.46
N CYS A 194 2.73 10.66 -16.33
CA CYS A 194 1.31 10.57 -15.98
C CYS A 194 0.79 11.92 -15.43
N THR A 195 -0.53 12.12 -15.49
CA THR A 195 -1.22 13.21 -14.78
C THR A 195 -2.04 12.62 -13.64
N VAL A 196 -2.27 13.41 -12.59
CA VAL A 196 -2.87 12.89 -11.35
C VAL A 196 -4.09 13.72 -10.92
N VAL A 197 -5.15 13.02 -10.51
CA VAL A 197 -6.30 13.56 -9.79
C VAL A 197 -6.30 12.97 -8.39
N VAL A 198 -6.12 13.81 -7.38
CA VAL A 198 -6.09 13.41 -5.97
C VAL A 198 -7.42 13.76 -5.31
N LEU A 199 -8.12 12.75 -4.81
CA LEU A 199 -9.26 12.90 -3.92
C LEU A 199 -8.76 12.87 -2.47
N VAL A 200 -8.82 14.03 -1.82
CA VAL A 200 -8.48 14.18 -0.41
C VAL A 200 -9.73 14.25 0.45
N PRO A 201 -9.67 13.76 1.70
CA PRO A 201 -10.74 13.95 2.67
C PRO A 201 -11.11 15.43 2.81
N PRO A 202 -12.39 15.76 3.08
CA PRO A 202 -12.77 17.13 3.36
C PRO A 202 -11.98 17.68 4.55
N ALA A 203 -11.83 19.00 4.62
CA ALA A 203 -11.06 19.67 5.68
C ALA A 203 -9.54 19.36 5.68
N SER A 204 -8.97 19.02 4.52
CA SER A 204 -7.52 18.79 4.35
C SER A 204 -6.88 19.90 3.49
N PRO A 205 -6.47 21.03 4.07
CA PRO A 205 -5.93 22.17 3.31
C PRO A 205 -4.48 21.97 2.82
N THR A 206 -3.66 21.17 3.49
CA THR A 206 -2.24 20.99 3.14
C THR A 206 -2.02 20.48 1.71
N PRO A 207 -2.73 19.44 1.21
CA PRO A 207 -2.62 19.03 -0.20
C PRO A 207 -3.00 20.11 -1.20
N LEU A 208 -4.00 20.94 -0.88
CA LEU A 208 -4.44 22.04 -1.75
C LEU A 208 -3.35 23.12 -1.83
N LEU A 209 -2.64 23.40 -0.74
CA LEU A 209 -1.46 24.25 -0.76
C LEU A 209 -0.35 23.65 -1.65
N VAL A 210 -0.07 22.36 -1.55
CA VAL A 210 0.93 21.69 -2.41
C VAL A 210 0.53 21.80 -3.89
N ALA A 211 -0.75 21.61 -4.20
CA ALA A 211 -1.29 21.78 -5.54
C ALA A 211 -1.13 23.23 -6.04
N GLN A 212 -1.44 24.22 -5.19
CA GLN A 212 -1.20 25.64 -5.48
C GLN A 212 0.27 25.90 -5.83
N LEU A 213 1.20 25.42 -5.01
CA LEU A 213 2.64 25.59 -5.25
C LEU A 213 3.09 24.94 -6.56
N ALA A 214 2.48 23.81 -6.95
CA ALA A 214 2.73 23.19 -8.25
C ALA A 214 2.16 24.01 -9.41
N GLY A 215 0.95 24.55 -9.28
CA GLY A 215 0.31 25.35 -10.32
C GLY A 215 0.97 26.72 -10.54
N GLU A 216 1.58 27.32 -9.52
CA GLU A 216 2.39 28.55 -9.64
C GLU A 216 3.61 28.41 -10.58
N LEU A 217 4.02 27.18 -10.91
CA LEU A 217 5.05 26.92 -11.93
C LEU A 217 4.55 27.13 -13.36
N GLY A 218 3.23 27.26 -13.58
CA GLY A 218 2.57 27.83 -14.75
C GLY A 218 2.67 27.07 -16.08
N GLN A 219 3.57 26.10 -16.24
CA GLN A 219 3.81 25.44 -17.53
C GLN A 219 2.81 24.30 -17.83
N PHE A 220 2.32 23.60 -16.79
CA PHE A 220 1.44 22.45 -16.94
C PHE A 220 0.41 22.41 -15.80
N PRO A 221 -0.56 23.33 -15.78
CA PRO A 221 -1.42 23.56 -14.63
C PRO A 221 -2.32 22.37 -14.24
N GLY A 222 -2.62 21.45 -15.17
CA GLY A 222 -3.47 20.28 -14.91
C GLY A 222 -2.74 18.95 -14.71
N ILE A 223 -1.43 18.92 -14.49
CA ILE A 223 -0.71 17.65 -14.19
C ILE A 223 -1.01 17.13 -12.78
N LEU A 224 -1.37 18.03 -11.87
CA LEU A 224 -1.80 17.73 -10.51
C LEU A 224 -3.09 18.47 -10.22
N ASN A 225 -4.17 17.73 -10.01
CA ASN A 225 -5.48 18.26 -9.64
C ASN A 225 -5.86 17.68 -8.28
N VAL A 226 -6.27 18.53 -7.34
CA VAL A 226 -6.62 18.11 -5.98
C VAL A 226 -8.06 18.55 -5.69
N ILE A 227 -8.91 17.57 -5.42
CA ILE A 227 -10.32 17.75 -5.08
C ILE A 227 -10.56 17.28 -3.64
N SER A 228 -11.36 18.04 -2.91
CA SER A 228 -11.70 17.78 -1.51
C SER A 228 -13.09 17.17 -1.47
N GLY A 229 -13.24 15.93 -1.01
CA GLY A 229 -14.52 15.23 -1.07
C GLY A 229 -14.58 13.97 -0.21
N PRO A 230 -15.79 13.46 0.07
CA PRO A 230 -15.96 12.28 0.91
C PRO A 230 -15.43 11.02 0.23
N ALA A 231 -15.08 10.01 1.03
CA ALA A 231 -14.60 8.72 0.52
C ALA A 231 -15.60 8.03 -0.44
N SER A 232 -16.90 8.35 -0.35
CA SER A 232 -17.93 7.86 -1.28
C SER A 232 -17.72 8.29 -2.74
N LEU A 233 -16.90 9.32 -3.01
CA LEU A 233 -16.49 9.68 -4.36
C LEU A 233 -15.35 8.81 -4.90
N GLY A 234 -14.72 7.97 -4.08
CA GLY A 234 -13.65 7.07 -4.51
C GLY A 234 -14.03 6.18 -5.70
N PRO A 235 -15.15 5.43 -5.64
CA PRO A 235 -15.65 4.65 -6.76
C PRO A 235 -16.03 5.51 -7.98
N VAL A 236 -16.51 6.74 -7.74
CA VAL A 236 -16.86 7.70 -8.80
C VAL A 236 -15.62 8.12 -9.57
N LEU A 237 -14.56 8.54 -8.88
CA LEU A 237 -13.26 8.88 -9.48
C LEU A 237 -12.69 7.67 -10.23
N ALA A 238 -12.74 6.50 -9.60
CA ALA A 238 -12.23 5.29 -10.18
C ALA A 238 -12.95 4.85 -11.47
N SER A 239 -14.26 5.12 -11.57
CA SER A 239 -15.07 4.75 -12.74
C SER A 239 -15.09 5.84 -13.82
N GLN A 240 -14.38 6.96 -13.65
CA GLN A 240 -14.38 8.04 -14.65
C GLN A 240 -13.70 7.59 -15.96
N PRO A 241 -14.31 7.89 -17.12
CA PRO A 241 -13.67 7.67 -18.40
C PRO A 241 -12.30 8.38 -18.48
N GLY A 242 -11.28 7.64 -18.90
CA GLY A 242 -9.91 8.17 -19.04
C GLY A 242 -9.02 7.99 -17.83
N VAL A 243 -9.54 7.57 -16.67
CA VAL A 243 -8.72 7.10 -15.54
C VAL A 243 -8.20 5.70 -15.85
N GLN A 244 -6.87 5.57 -15.88
CA GLN A 244 -6.19 4.35 -16.31
C GLN A 244 -5.73 3.50 -15.13
N LYS A 245 -5.51 4.15 -13.97
CA LYS A 245 -5.16 3.48 -12.73
C LYS A 245 -5.67 4.26 -11.53
N VAL A 246 -6.05 3.53 -10.49
CA VAL A 246 -6.44 4.06 -9.19
C VAL A 246 -5.45 3.55 -8.14
N ALA A 247 -4.78 4.47 -7.47
CA ALA A 247 -4.00 4.20 -6.27
C ALA A 247 -4.86 4.56 -5.05
N PHE A 248 -5.28 3.56 -4.29
CA PHE A 248 -6.11 3.74 -3.10
C PHE A 248 -5.30 3.46 -1.84
N CYS A 249 -5.38 4.40 -0.89
CA CYS A 249 -4.84 4.25 0.46
C CYS A 249 -6.00 4.23 1.46
N GLY A 250 -6.04 3.26 2.38
CA GLY A 250 -7.09 3.24 3.39
C GLY A 250 -7.27 1.93 4.14
N THR A 251 -8.49 1.71 4.64
CA THR A 251 -8.84 0.51 5.41
C THR A 251 -8.98 -0.71 4.49
N ILE A 252 -8.81 -1.91 5.06
CA ILE A 252 -8.95 -3.17 4.32
C ILE A 252 -10.39 -3.32 3.80
N GLU A 253 -11.38 -2.93 4.60
CA GLU A 253 -12.80 -2.99 4.28
C GLU A 253 -13.14 -2.11 3.06
N ASP A 254 -12.68 -0.86 3.07
CA ASP A 254 -12.90 0.09 1.97
C ASP A 254 -12.18 -0.37 0.69
N GLY A 255 -10.94 -0.88 0.82
CA GLY A 255 -10.20 -1.45 -0.31
C GLY A 255 -10.89 -2.65 -0.94
N ARG A 256 -11.47 -3.55 -0.11
CA ARG A 256 -12.28 -4.68 -0.59
C ARG A 256 -13.57 -4.21 -1.27
N ALA A 257 -14.24 -3.20 -0.72
CA ALA A 257 -15.44 -2.63 -1.32
C ALA A 257 -15.13 -1.99 -2.68
N LEU A 258 -14.07 -1.19 -2.76
CA LEU A 258 -13.62 -0.56 -4.00
C LEU A 258 -13.25 -1.60 -5.06
N ARG A 259 -12.48 -2.64 -4.68
CA ARG A 259 -12.14 -3.73 -5.62
C ARG A 259 -13.37 -4.42 -6.20
N ARG A 260 -14.42 -4.65 -5.40
CA ARG A 260 -15.69 -5.23 -5.90
C ARG A 260 -16.40 -4.26 -6.84
N ALA A 261 -16.45 -2.97 -6.51
CA ALA A 261 -17.09 -1.96 -7.33
C ALA A 261 -16.42 -1.79 -8.71
N LEU A 262 -15.10 -1.99 -8.77
CA LEU A 262 -14.30 -1.86 -10.00
C LEU A 262 -14.12 -3.17 -10.77
N ALA A 263 -14.64 -4.29 -10.27
CA ALA A 263 -14.47 -5.58 -10.93
C ALA A 263 -15.15 -5.58 -12.31
N GLY A 264 -14.38 -5.83 -13.37
CA GLY A 264 -14.85 -5.76 -14.76
C GLY A 264 -14.74 -4.38 -15.41
N GLN A 265 -14.31 -3.36 -14.66
CA GLN A 265 -13.96 -2.05 -15.20
C GLN A 265 -12.52 -2.04 -15.75
N GLY A 266 -12.20 -1.02 -16.56
CA GLY A 266 -10.89 -0.88 -17.21
C GLY A 266 -9.69 -0.35 -16.39
N PRO A 267 -9.83 0.36 -15.25
CA PRO A 267 -8.68 0.92 -14.55
C PRO A 267 -7.94 -0.14 -13.73
N GLU A 268 -6.62 -0.06 -13.75
CA GLU A 268 -5.79 -0.84 -12.82
C GLU A 268 -5.98 -0.36 -11.37
N LEU A 269 -5.93 -1.28 -10.40
CA LEU A 269 -6.15 -0.94 -8.99
C LEU A 269 -4.91 -1.28 -8.15
N GLY A 270 -4.23 -0.24 -7.66
CA GLY A 270 -3.19 -0.34 -6.63
C GLY A 270 -3.81 -0.08 -5.25
N LEU A 271 -3.60 -0.99 -4.31
CA LEU A 271 -4.12 -0.89 -2.95
C LEU A 271 -2.96 -0.81 -1.95
N ALA A 272 -2.96 0.23 -1.10
CA ALA A 272 -2.13 0.36 0.09
C ALA A 272 -3.05 0.32 1.33
N LEU A 273 -3.12 -0.83 2.01
CA LEU A 273 -4.14 -1.09 3.01
C LEU A 273 -3.55 -1.40 4.39
N GLY A 274 -4.28 -0.98 5.41
CA GLY A 274 -3.91 -1.21 6.80
C GLY A 274 -2.70 -0.39 7.23
N ALA A 275 -2.50 -0.33 8.54
CA ALA A 275 -1.61 0.62 9.18
C ALA A 275 -0.78 0.01 10.33
N GLU A 276 -1.06 -1.26 10.69
CA GLU A 276 -0.31 -2.00 11.71
C GLU A 276 1.08 -2.40 11.24
N SER A 277 2.07 -2.22 12.12
CA SER A 277 3.45 -2.66 11.93
C SER A 277 3.83 -3.75 12.93
N LEU A 278 4.79 -4.61 12.56
CA LEU A 278 5.30 -5.69 13.42
C LEU A 278 6.74 -5.41 13.86
N LEU A 279 7.08 -5.75 15.10
CA LEU A 279 8.46 -5.74 15.61
C LEU A 279 8.77 -7.07 16.30
N LEU A 280 9.87 -7.70 15.89
CA LEU A 280 10.41 -8.93 16.46
C LEU A 280 11.70 -8.62 17.21
N LEU A 281 11.73 -8.93 18.51
CA LEU A 281 12.88 -8.71 19.39
C LEU A 281 13.45 -10.05 19.86
N MET A 282 14.65 -10.37 19.38
CA MET A 282 15.38 -11.58 19.75
C MET A 282 16.19 -11.39 21.03
N GLU A 283 16.57 -12.47 21.70
CA GLU A 283 17.40 -12.44 22.92
C GLU A 283 18.75 -11.74 22.73
N THR A 284 19.27 -11.73 21.50
CA THR A 284 20.54 -11.10 21.16
C THR A 284 20.38 -9.68 20.65
N ALA A 285 19.19 -9.09 20.74
CA ALA A 285 18.99 -7.68 20.39
C ALA A 285 19.66 -6.76 21.39
N ASP A 286 20.14 -5.60 20.93
CA ASP A 286 20.31 -4.46 21.82
C ASP A 286 18.93 -3.96 22.28
N VAL A 287 18.58 -4.27 23.52
CA VAL A 287 17.27 -3.95 24.11
C VAL A 287 17.07 -2.43 24.19
N ASP A 288 18.10 -1.63 24.45
CA ASP A 288 17.94 -0.17 24.55
C ASP A 288 17.57 0.42 23.19
N SER A 289 18.32 0.05 22.15
CA SER A 289 18.03 0.47 20.78
C SER A 289 16.67 -0.04 20.30
N ALA A 290 16.30 -1.28 20.63
CA ALA A 290 15.01 -1.84 20.26
C ALA A 290 13.83 -1.14 20.96
N VAL A 291 14.00 -0.72 22.22
CA VAL A 291 13.00 0.07 22.94
C VAL A 291 12.78 1.43 22.26
N GLU A 292 13.83 2.14 21.86
CA GLU A 292 13.66 3.37 21.07
C GLU A 292 13.02 3.09 19.71
N GLY A 293 13.35 1.96 19.08
CA GLY A 293 12.68 1.49 17.86
C GLY A 293 11.18 1.29 18.04
N VAL A 294 10.75 0.67 19.15
CA VAL A 294 9.32 0.51 19.50
C VAL A 294 8.65 1.88 19.68
N VAL A 295 9.33 2.81 20.35
CA VAL A 295 8.80 4.17 20.58
C VAL A 295 8.60 4.89 19.26
N ASP A 296 9.60 4.87 18.40
CA ASP A 296 9.53 5.43 17.06
C ASP A 296 8.43 4.77 16.20
N ALA A 297 8.23 3.46 16.36
CA ALA A 297 7.26 2.67 15.59
C ALA A 297 5.81 2.80 16.06
N ALA A 298 5.56 3.01 17.35
CA ALA A 298 4.21 2.98 17.91
C ALA A 298 3.69 4.36 18.31
N TRP A 299 4.60 5.24 18.75
CA TRP A 299 4.26 6.49 19.41
C TRP A 299 4.82 7.71 18.70
N SER A 300 5.56 7.57 17.60
CA SER A 300 5.78 8.72 16.72
C SER A 300 4.51 9.04 15.93
N ASP A 301 4.33 10.31 15.56
CA ASP A 301 3.22 10.74 14.71
C ASP A 301 3.38 10.35 13.23
N ARG A 302 4.37 9.51 12.90
CA ARG A 302 4.56 8.93 11.56
C ARG A 302 3.74 7.67 11.35
N SER A 303 3.49 6.92 12.42
CA SER A 303 2.89 5.59 12.31
C SER A 303 1.41 5.71 12.01
N PRO A 304 0.91 5.16 10.89
CA PRO A 304 -0.50 5.28 10.56
C PRO A 304 -1.38 4.49 11.55
N GLY A 305 -0.82 3.48 12.24
CA GLY A 305 -1.50 2.61 13.20
C GLY A 305 -0.63 2.27 14.41
N GLY A 306 -1.05 1.27 15.18
CA GLY A 306 -0.31 0.75 16.34
C GLY A 306 0.74 -0.30 15.94
N LEU A 307 1.40 -0.85 16.95
CA LEU A 307 2.50 -1.81 16.79
C LEU A 307 2.16 -3.15 17.45
N ARG A 308 2.43 -4.24 16.75
CA ARG A 308 2.53 -5.56 17.36
C ARG A 308 3.98 -5.87 17.69
N LEU A 309 4.24 -6.16 18.96
CA LEU A 309 5.57 -6.40 19.51
C LEU A 309 5.68 -7.86 19.94
N LEU A 310 6.55 -8.61 19.26
CA LEU A 310 6.87 -9.98 19.60
C LEU A 310 8.25 -10.01 20.26
N ILE A 311 8.34 -10.52 21.49
CA ILE A 311 9.55 -10.49 22.30
C ILE A 311 9.93 -11.91 22.70
N GLN A 312 11.21 -12.27 22.58
CA GLN A 312 11.66 -13.58 23.03
C GLN A 312 11.58 -13.69 24.57
N GLU A 313 11.05 -14.79 25.09
CA GLU A 313 10.76 -14.98 26.53
C GLU A 313 11.95 -14.64 27.44
N SER A 314 13.19 -14.93 27.02
CA SER A 314 14.42 -14.67 27.80
C SER A 314 14.72 -13.19 28.07
N VAL A 315 14.17 -12.28 27.26
CA VAL A 315 14.34 -10.83 27.39
C VAL A 315 13.02 -10.09 27.64
N TRP A 316 11.94 -10.82 27.94
CA TRP A 316 10.60 -10.26 28.17
C TRP A 316 10.59 -9.25 29.31
N ASP A 317 10.95 -9.68 30.52
CA ASP A 317 10.85 -8.83 31.72
C ASP A 317 11.69 -7.57 31.61
N GLU A 318 12.91 -7.70 31.07
CA GLU A 318 13.82 -6.57 30.91
C GLU A 318 13.33 -5.59 29.85
N THR A 319 12.85 -6.08 28.71
CA THR A 319 12.26 -5.24 27.67
C THR A 319 11.04 -4.50 28.20
N MET A 320 10.12 -5.21 28.86
CA MET A 320 8.88 -4.62 29.38
C MET A 320 9.17 -3.52 30.40
N ARG A 321 10.12 -3.76 31.32
CA ARG A 321 10.54 -2.77 32.31
C ARG A 321 11.12 -1.51 31.67
N ARG A 322 12.05 -1.67 30.71
CA ARG A 322 12.68 -0.52 30.01
C ARG A 322 11.67 0.22 29.14
N LEU A 323 10.79 -0.50 28.45
CA LEU A 323 9.75 0.06 27.61
C LEU A 323 8.77 0.91 28.43
N GLN A 324 8.25 0.39 29.54
CA GLN A 324 7.35 1.14 30.43
C GLN A 324 8.03 2.41 30.99
N ALA A 325 9.30 2.30 31.40
CA ALA A 325 10.08 3.45 31.86
C ALA A 325 10.28 4.51 30.77
N ARG A 326 10.53 4.08 29.52
CA ARG A 326 10.69 4.97 28.38
C ARG A 326 9.38 5.61 27.94
N MET A 327 8.29 4.87 27.97
CA MET A 327 6.92 5.35 27.72
C MET A 327 6.56 6.49 28.68
N GLY A 328 6.90 6.36 29.97
CA GLY A 328 6.64 7.39 30.98
C GLY A 328 7.35 8.73 30.74
N ARG A 329 8.32 8.78 29.81
CA ARG A 329 9.04 10.01 29.43
C ARG A 329 8.46 10.69 28.20
N LEU A 330 7.51 10.07 27.50
CA LEU A 330 6.88 10.63 26.31
C LEU A 330 5.99 11.82 26.68
N ARG A 331 6.15 12.91 25.94
CA ARG A 331 5.41 14.15 26.11
C ARG A 331 4.28 14.19 25.09
N GLY A 332 3.06 13.92 25.56
CA GLY A 332 1.85 14.21 24.81
C GLY A 332 1.46 15.69 24.93
N GLY A 333 1.09 16.33 23.83
CA GLY A 333 0.69 17.74 23.89
C GLY A 333 0.33 18.35 22.53
N ARG A 334 0.27 19.68 22.47
CA ARG A 334 -0.12 20.38 21.25
C ARG A 334 0.91 20.17 20.14
N GLY A 335 0.45 19.80 18.94
CA GLY A 335 1.32 19.49 17.80
C GLY A 335 2.33 20.60 17.48
N LEU A 336 1.94 21.86 17.61
CA LEU A 336 2.80 23.03 17.36
C LEU A 336 3.90 23.26 18.41
N ASP A 337 3.94 22.50 19.50
CA ASP A 337 5.01 22.56 20.48
C ASP A 337 6.17 21.64 20.06
N GLY A 338 7.33 22.24 19.77
CA GLY A 338 8.54 21.49 19.38
C GLY A 338 9.06 20.53 20.45
N ALA A 339 8.61 20.66 21.71
CA ALA A 339 8.98 19.76 22.80
C ALA A 339 8.08 18.51 22.90
N VAL A 340 6.98 18.42 22.14
CA VAL A 340 5.98 17.33 22.20
C VAL A 340 6.35 16.17 21.31
N ASP A 341 6.35 14.95 21.85
CA ASP A 341 6.63 13.70 21.11
C ASP A 341 5.39 13.20 20.37
N MET A 342 4.21 13.41 20.97
CA MET A 342 2.92 12.89 20.50
C MET A 342 1.84 13.97 20.46
N GLY A 343 1.31 14.20 19.26
CA GLY A 343 0.17 15.06 19.03
C GLY A 343 -1.19 14.42 19.35
N ALA A 344 -2.26 15.07 18.90
CA ALA A 344 -3.62 14.53 18.93
C ALA A 344 -4.05 14.10 17.53
N ARG A 345 -4.81 13.00 17.41
CA ARG A 345 -5.40 12.52 16.14
C ARG A 345 -6.93 12.63 16.12
N GLY A 346 -7.48 13.54 16.92
CA GLY A 346 -8.92 13.79 17.03
C GLY A 346 -9.69 12.70 17.80
N ALA A 347 -10.99 12.95 17.99
CA ALA A 347 -11.86 12.13 18.83
C ALA A 347 -12.06 10.70 18.30
N ALA A 348 -12.16 10.51 16.98
CA ALA A 348 -12.39 9.19 16.38
C ALA A 348 -11.24 8.20 16.67
N ALA A 349 -9.99 8.65 16.56
CA ALA A 349 -8.82 7.83 16.87
C ALA A 349 -8.76 7.50 18.38
N ARG A 350 -9.03 8.49 19.24
CA ARG A 350 -9.13 8.31 20.69
C ARG A 350 -10.20 7.28 21.07
N ASP A 351 -11.39 7.37 20.49
CA ASP A 351 -12.51 6.48 20.78
C ASP A 351 -12.22 5.05 20.29
N LEU A 352 -11.55 4.89 19.14
CA LEU A 352 -11.08 3.60 18.66
C LEU A 352 -10.07 2.96 19.61
N ALA A 353 -9.05 3.72 20.03
CA ALA A 353 -8.06 3.29 21.01
C ALA A 353 -8.71 2.89 22.35
N GLN A 354 -9.64 3.71 22.85
CA GLN A 354 -10.36 3.45 24.10
C GLN A 354 -11.23 2.19 24.03
N ARG A 355 -11.91 1.95 22.90
CA ARG A 355 -12.69 0.73 22.67
C ARG A 355 -11.78 -0.51 22.68
N TYR A 356 -10.65 -0.44 21.97
CA TYR A 356 -9.69 -1.55 21.93
C TYR A 356 -9.15 -1.89 23.32
N VAL A 357 -8.77 -0.88 24.13
CA VAL A 357 -8.30 -1.10 25.51
C VAL A 357 -9.36 -1.79 26.37
N ARG A 358 -10.62 -1.34 26.32
CA ARG A 358 -11.71 -1.94 27.11
C ARG A 358 -11.96 -3.39 26.71
N GLU A 359 -11.91 -3.68 25.41
CA GLU A 359 -12.08 -5.03 24.90
C GLU A 359 -10.90 -5.93 25.28
N ALA A 360 -9.67 -5.44 25.20
CA ALA A 360 -8.49 -6.19 25.63
C ALA A 360 -8.57 -6.53 27.13
N GLN A 361 -8.96 -5.56 27.97
CA GLN A 361 -9.16 -5.78 29.41
C GLN A 361 -10.24 -6.83 29.71
N SER A 362 -11.36 -6.82 28.97
CA SER A 362 -12.41 -7.84 29.15
C SER A 362 -11.96 -9.24 28.72
N GLN A 363 -10.94 -9.34 27.86
CA GLN A 363 -10.28 -10.57 27.44
C GLN A 363 -9.13 -11.00 28.38
N GLY A 364 -8.92 -10.30 29.50
CA GLY A 364 -7.90 -10.64 30.51
C GLY A 364 -6.53 -10.00 30.29
N ALA A 365 -6.40 -9.06 29.36
CA ALA A 365 -5.12 -8.39 29.11
C ALA A 365 -4.70 -7.49 30.27
N GLN A 366 -3.39 -7.41 30.49
CA GLN A 366 -2.78 -6.37 31.31
C GLN A 366 -2.53 -5.12 30.46
N VAL A 367 -2.98 -3.96 30.94
CA VAL A 367 -2.81 -2.68 30.25
C VAL A 367 -2.03 -1.70 31.10
N PHE A 368 -0.91 -1.22 30.57
CA PHE A 368 -0.12 -0.13 31.13
C PHE A 368 -0.33 1.13 30.29
N GLN A 369 -0.73 2.23 30.92
CA GLN A 369 -0.88 3.53 30.26
C GLN A 369 0.06 4.54 30.90
N ALA A 370 0.85 5.22 30.07
CA ALA A 370 1.77 6.25 30.53
C ALA A 370 1.00 7.57 30.78
N GLY A 371 0.78 7.88 32.06
CA GLY A 371 0.10 9.11 32.50
C GLY A 371 -1.41 8.98 32.62
N SER A 372 -2.02 9.92 33.36
CA SER A 372 -3.46 10.03 33.51
C SER A 372 -3.98 11.23 32.71
N MET A 373 -4.90 10.99 31.77
CA MET A 373 -5.54 12.07 31.01
C MET A 373 -6.97 12.29 31.50
N PRO A 374 -7.45 13.54 31.59
CA PRO A 374 -8.86 13.81 31.83
C PRO A 374 -9.75 13.11 30.79
N PRO A 375 -10.97 12.66 31.13
CA PRO A 375 -11.87 11.98 30.20
C PRO A 375 -12.15 12.79 28.91
N ASP A 376 -12.20 14.12 29.04
CA ASP A 376 -12.49 15.05 27.93
C ASP A 376 -11.23 15.49 27.18
N SER A 377 -10.07 14.87 27.46
CA SER A 377 -8.83 15.20 26.75
C SER A 377 -8.92 14.77 25.28
N PRO A 378 -8.44 15.61 24.33
CA PRO A 378 -8.30 15.23 22.93
C PRO A 378 -7.12 14.26 22.70
N PHE A 379 -6.31 14.00 23.74
CA PHE A 379 -5.15 13.13 23.70
C PHE A 379 -5.48 11.76 24.30
N PHE A 380 -4.83 10.72 23.78
CA PHE A 380 -4.88 9.37 24.35
C PHE A 380 -3.48 8.97 24.84
N PRO A 381 -3.32 8.42 26.06
CA PRO A 381 -2.00 8.11 26.59
C PRO A 381 -1.35 6.95 25.81
N PRO A 382 0.00 6.95 25.66
CA PRO A 382 0.74 5.80 25.15
C PRO A 382 0.35 4.55 25.96
N SER A 383 -0.14 3.52 25.28
CA SER A 383 -0.74 2.36 25.92
C SER A 383 -0.07 1.07 25.47
N LEU A 384 0.32 0.24 26.42
CA LEU A 384 0.94 -1.06 26.22
C LEU A 384 -0.02 -2.13 26.74
N VAL A 385 -0.43 -3.02 25.85
CA VAL A 385 -1.31 -4.17 26.13
C VAL A 385 -0.47 -5.43 26.08
N SER A 386 -0.59 -6.28 27.11
CA SER A 386 0.15 -7.54 27.25
C SER A 386 -0.76 -8.63 27.81
N ASP A 387 -0.27 -9.87 27.82
CA ASP A 387 -1.00 -11.05 28.32
C ASP A 387 -2.34 -11.32 27.64
N LEU A 388 -2.46 -10.96 26.36
CA LEU A 388 -3.60 -11.39 25.55
C LEU A 388 -3.47 -12.88 25.17
N PRO A 389 -4.53 -13.68 25.35
CA PRO A 389 -4.54 -15.06 24.87
C PRO A 389 -4.31 -15.11 23.34
N PRO A 390 -3.52 -16.07 22.80
CA PRO A 390 -3.22 -16.14 21.36
C PRO A 390 -4.45 -16.23 20.44
N ALA A 391 -5.54 -16.81 20.93
CA ALA A 391 -6.79 -16.96 20.19
C ALA A 391 -7.79 -15.80 20.41
N SER A 392 -7.40 -14.74 21.13
CA SER A 392 -8.32 -13.65 21.46
C SER A 392 -8.64 -12.78 20.24
N PRO A 393 -9.87 -12.21 20.12
CA PRO A 393 -10.22 -11.31 19.04
C PRO A 393 -9.26 -10.11 18.89
N CYS A 394 -8.84 -9.49 20.01
CA CYS A 394 -7.88 -8.38 19.97
C CYS A 394 -6.53 -8.80 19.38
N THR A 395 -6.09 -10.04 19.60
CA THR A 395 -4.87 -10.58 19.00
C THR A 395 -4.96 -10.65 17.47
N GLN A 396 -6.15 -10.82 16.89
CA GLN A 396 -6.33 -10.90 15.44
C GLN A 396 -6.67 -9.55 14.79
N ALA A 397 -7.30 -8.66 15.56
CA ALA A 397 -7.68 -7.32 15.13
C ALA A 397 -6.47 -6.43 14.81
N GLU A 398 -6.70 -5.42 13.98
CA GLU A 398 -5.72 -4.36 13.72
C GLU A 398 -5.49 -3.53 14.99
N VAL A 399 -4.22 -3.29 15.33
CA VAL A 399 -3.86 -2.50 16.52
C VAL A 399 -3.98 -1.01 16.20
N PRO A 400 -4.86 -0.25 16.89
CA PRO A 400 -4.99 1.18 16.64
C PRO A 400 -3.84 1.96 17.27
N TRP A 401 -3.52 3.13 16.71
CA TRP A 401 -2.62 4.08 17.35
C TRP A 401 -3.31 4.72 18.57
N PRO A 402 -2.65 5.00 19.71
CA PRO A 402 -1.22 4.81 20.02
C PRO A 402 -0.96 3.55 20.88
N LEU A 403 -1.42 2.36 20.44
CA LEU A 403 -1.28 1.12 21.21
C LEU A 403 -0.10 0.27 20.72
N VAL A 404 0.56 -0.38 21.68
CA VAL A 404 1.45 -1.53 21.46
C VAL A 404 0.80 -2.77 22.04
N VAL A 405 0.74 -3.85 21.27
CA VAL A 405 0.33 -5.17 21.76
C VAL A 405 1.56 -6.07 21.81
N ALA A 406 1.99 -6.41 23.02
CA ALA A 406 3.17 -7.25 23.28
C ALA A 406 2.78 -8.71 23.51
N SER A 407 3.49 -9.65 22.88
CA SER A 407 3.32 -11.09 23.10
C SER A 407 4.67 -11.81 23.12
N PRO A 408 4.87 -12.78 24.03
CA PRO A 408 6.10 -13.53 24.10
C PRO A 408 6.17 -14.64 23.03
N PHE A 409 7.39 -15.06 22.68
CA PHE A 409 7.65 -16.29 21.92
C PHE A 409 8.94 -16.98 22.41
N ARG A 410 9.13 -18.27 22.11
CA ARG A 410 10.28 -19.05 22.59
C ARG A 410 11.38 -19.19 21.56
N THR A 411 11.00 -19.44 20.31
CA THR A 411 11.94 -19.80 19.24
C THR A 411 11.74 -18.93 18.00
N ALA A 412 12.79 -18.76 17.20
CA ALA A 412 12.71 -18.06 15.91
C ALA A 412 11.63 -18.64 14.98
N LYS A 413 11.45 -19.97 14.99
CA LYS A 413 10.42 -20.66 14.19
C LYS A 413 9.00 -20.30 14.65
N GLU A 414 8.79 -20.24 15.97
CA GLU A 414 7.52 -19.80 16.54
C GLU A 414 7.26 -18.32 16.21
N ALA A 415 8.29 -17.47 16.33
CA ALA A 415 8.21 -16.05 15.99
C ALA A 415 7.76 -15.85 14.53
N LEU A 416 8.35 -16.58 13.59
CA LEU A 416 7.93 -16.57 12.18
C LEU A 416 6.51 -17.09 11.99
N ALA A 417 6.11 -18.15 12.69
CA ALA A 417 4.76 -18.69 12.61
C ALA A 417 3.72 -17.65 13.10
N MET A 418 3.97 -17.01 14.24
CA MET A 418 3.11 -15.95 14.79
C MET A 418 3.07 -14.73 13.87
N ALA A 419 4.22 -14.27 13.41
CA ALA A 419 4.35 -13.12 12.51
C ALA A 419 3.65 -13.35 11.17
N ASN A 420 3.78 -14.54 10.58
CA ASN A 420 3.20 -14.84 9.28
C ASN A 420 1.73 -15.25 9.33
N TRP A 421 1.22 -15.63 10.50
CA TRP A 421 -0.19 -15.98 10.68
C TRP A 421 -1.12 -14.77 10.56
N THR A 422 -0.62 -13.55 10.79
CA THR A 422 -1.42 -12.36 10.51
C THR A 422 -1.79 -12.27 9.02
N PRO A 423 -3.06 -11.96 8.69
CA PRO A 423 -3.48 -11.76 7.31
C PRO A 423 -2.88 -10.47 6.71
N ARG A 424 -2.33 -9.60 7.55
CA ARG A 424 -1.68 -8.34 7.16
C ARG A 424 -0.21 -8.58 6.81
N GLY A 425 0.32 -7.75 5.91
CA GLY A 425 1.63 -7.92 5.30
C GLY A 425 2.29 -6.59 4.94
N GLY A 426 2.10 -5.56 5.76
CA GLY A 426 2.62 -4.21 5.51
C GLY A 426 4.12 -4.13 5.76
N SER A 427 4.51 -3.81 7.00
CA SER A 427 5.92 -3.64 7.36
C SER A 427 6.27 -4.33 8.67
N ALA A 428 7.54 -4.75 8.78
CA ALA A 428 8.08 -5.37 9.98
C ALA A 428 9.51 -4.93 10.28
N SER A 429 9.96 -5.18 11.50
CA SER A 429 11.37 -5.04 11.88
C SER A 429 11.84 -6.22 12.71
N VAL A 430 13.10 -6.62 12.52
CA VAL A 430 13.77 -7.70 13.26
C VAL A 430 14.95 -7.09 14.00
N TRP A 431 15.01 -7.32 15.31
CA TRP A 431 16.05 -6.83 16.19
C TRP A 431 16.89 -8.00 16.72
N SER A 432 18.16 -8.05 16.31
CA SER A 432 19.15 -9.04 16.72
C SER A 432 20.56 -8.59 16.32
N GLU A 433 21.54 -8.71 17.22
CA GLU A 433 22.96 -8.49 16.90
C GLU A 433 23.58 -9.68 16.11
N ARG A 434 22.86 -10.80 16.00
CA ARG A 434 23.30 -11.94 15.18
C ARG A 434 22.79 -11.78 13.76
N LEU A 435 23.62 -11.21 12.88
CA LEU A 435 23.25 -10.92 11.48
C LEU A 435 22.64 -12.11 10.73
N GLY A 436 23.21 -13.32 10.89
CA GLY A 436 22.67 -14.52 10.23
C GLY A 436 21.23 -14.84 10.65
N GLN A 437 20.93 -14.71 11.95
CA GLN A 437 19.58 -14.89 12.49
C GLN A 437 18.64 -13.78 12.01
N ALA A 438 19.11 -12.52 12.01
CA ALA A 438 18.33 -11.39 11.56
C ALA A 438 17.92 -11.53 10.08
N LEU A 439 18.87 -11.92 9.22
CA LEU A 439 18.61 -12.15 7.79
C LEU A 439 17.67 -13.34 7.58
N GLU A 440 17.90 -14.46 8.25
CA GLU A 440 17.02 -15.64 8.14
C GLU A 440 15.57 -15.31 8.51
N LEU A 441 15.37 -14.57 9.61
CA LEU A 441 14.06 -14.09 10.01
C LEU A 441 13.48 -13.10 9.00
N ALA A 442 14.28 -12.13 8.53
CA ALA A 442 13.82 -11.14 7.56
C ALA A 442 13.31 -11.78 6.25
N TYR A 443 14.02 -12.77 5.72
CA TYR A 443 13.57 -13.53 4.55
C TYR A 443 12.38 -14.45 4.83
N GLY A 444 12.26 -14.93 6.06
CA GLY A 444 11.14 -15.77 6.48
C GLY A 444 9.83 -15.00 6.64
N LEU A 445 9.87 -13.68 6.78
CA LEU A 445 8.70 -12.83 6.99
C LEU A 445 7.95 -12.56 5.68
N GLN A 446 6.64 -12.78 5.72
CA GLN A 446 5.72 -12.47 4.63
C GLN A 446 5.19 -11.04 4.78
N MET A 447 6.09 -10.08 4.61
CA MET A 447 5.84 -8.65 4.77
C MET A 447 6.40 -7.91 3.55
N GLY A 448 5.79 -6.79 3.16
CA GLY A 448 6.27 -6.02 2.01
C GLY A 448 7.58 -5.29 2.27
N THR A 449 7.84 -4.86 3.51
CA THR A 449 9.11 -4.23 3.91
C THR A 449 9.58 -4.77 5.26
N VAL A 450 10.86 -5.13 5.36
CA VAL A 450 11.48 -5.58 6.62
C VAL A 450 12.75 -4.81 6.91
N TRP A 451 12.82 -4.16 8.08
CA TRP A 451 14.03 -3.52 8.60
C TRP A 451 14.79 -4.44 9.56
N ILE A 452 16.12 -4.33 9.59
CA ILE A 452 16.97 -5.01 10.57
C ILE A 452 17.58 -3.95 11.49
N ASN A 453 17.39 -4.11 12.81
CA ASN A 453 17.87 -3.20 13.86
C ASN A 453 17.50 -1.72 13.63
N ALA A 454 16.36 -1.49 12.98
CA ALA A 454 15.79 -0.18 12.71
C ALA A 454 14.28 -0.33 12.47
N HIS A 455 13.54 0.79 12.44
CA HIS A 455 12.13 0.79 12.08
C HIS A 455 11.72 2.06 11.35
N GLY A 456 10.87 1.94 10.33
CA GLY A 456 10.26 3.10 9.67
C GLY A 456 11.27 4.04 9.00
N LEU A 457 12.43 3.51 8.58
CA LEU A 457 13.36 4.25 7.72
C LEU A 457 12.74 4.39 6.34
N ARG A 458 12.75 5.61 5.81
CA ARG A 458 12.16 5.96 4.51
C ARG A 458 13.25 6.57 3.65
N ASP A 459 13.45 6.00 2.47
CA ASP A 459 14.37 6.50 1.45
C ASP A 459 13.65 6.43 0.09
N PRO A 460 13.65 7.50 -0.72
CA PRO A 460 13.06 7.50 -2.06
C PRO A 460 13.52 6.36 -2.98
N ALA A 461 14.74 5.86 -2.81
CA ALA A 461 15.33 4.80 -3.62
C ALA A 461 14.91 3.39 -3.21
N VAL A 462 14.34 3.22 -2.00
CA VAL A 462 13.99 1.90 -1.46
C VAL A 462 12.51 1.62 -1.74
N PRO A 463 12.19 0.53 -2.46
CA PRO A 463 10.81 0.16 -2.71
C PRO A 463 10.12 -0.25 -1.40
N THR A 464 8.94 0.31 -1.18
CA THR A 464 8.06 0.02 -0.04
C THR A 464 6.69 -0.35 -0.58
N GLY A 465 6.09 -1.39 -0.03
CA GLY A 465 4.79 -1.89 -0.44
C GLY A 465 4.18 -2.81 0.61
N GLY A 466 2.98 -3.29 0.33
CA GLY A 466 2.28 -4.28 1.15
C GLY A 466 2.10 -5.59 0.40
N CYS A 467 1.89 -6.68 1.17
CA CYS A 467 1.43 -7.95 0.64
C CYS A 467 0.22 -8.47 1.44
N LYS A 468 -0.33 -9.63 1.02
CA LYS A 468 -1.53 -10.23 1.61
C LYS A 468 -2.71 -9.25 1.61
N GLU A 469 -3.34 -9.01 2.76
CA GLU A 469 -4.45 -8.06 2.89
C GLU A 469 -3.99 -6.59 2.98
N SER A 470 -2.70 -6.33 3.18
CA SER A 470 -2.15 -4.96 3.17
C SER A 470 -2.03 -4.37 1.77
N GLY A 471 -2.45 -5.12 0.74
CA GLY A 471 -2.60 -4.63 -0.62
C GLY A 471 -1.47 -5.07 -1.55
N SER A 472 -1.29 -4.30 -2.63
CA SER A 472 -0.45 -4.65 -3.77
C SER A 472 0.22 -3.45 -4.46
N SER A 473 0.08 -2.23 -3.94
CA SER A 473 0.76 -1.07 -4.51
C SER A 473 2.19 -0.96 -3.99
N TRP A 474 3.08 -0.53 -4.86
CA TRP A 474 4.48 -0.26 -4.55
C TRP A 474 4.82 1.21 -4.80
N HIS A 475 5.74 1.75 -4.00
CA HIS A 475 6.28 3.09 -4.19
C HIS A 475 7.75 3.14 -3.78
N GLY A 476 8.48 4.14 -4.30
CA GLY A 476 9.92 4.23 -4.10
C GLY A 476 10.71 3.28 -5.00
N GLY A 477 11.96 3.64 -5.28
CA GLY A 477 12.85 2.92 -6.18
C GLY A 477 12.29 2.76 -7.60
N PRO A 478 12.88 1.87 -8.41
CA PRO A 478 12.37 1.54 -9.74
C PRO A 478 10.98 0.89 -9.72
N ASP A 479 10.66 0.09 -8.71
CA ASP A 479 9.34 -0.57 -8.58
C ASP A 479 8.21 0.45 -8.49
N GLY A 480 8.42 1.56 -7.77
CA GLY A 480 7.47 2.66 -7.71
C GLY A 480 7.28 3.39 -9.03
N LEU A 481 8.24 3.38 -9.96
CA LEU A 481 8.05 3.89 -11.32
C LEU A 481 7.24 2.92 -12.18
N TYR A 482 7.55 1.62 -12.10
CA TYR A 482 6.85 0.59 -12.87
C TYR A 482 5.37 0.49 -12.51
N GLU A 483 4.99 0.89 -11.30
CA GLU A 483 3.59 1.02 -10.86
C GLU A 483 2.75 1.96 -11.77
N TYR A 484 3.40 2.89 -12.47
CA TYR A 484 2.78 3.91 -13.33
C TYR A 484 3.14 3.77 -14.82
N LEU A 485 3.77 2.66 -15.21
CA LEU A 485 4.20 2.38 -16.57
C LEU A 485 3.51 1.12 -17.10
N ARG A 486 3.31 1.06 -18.41
CA ARG A 486 2.95 -0.18 -19.12
C ARG A 486 3.87 -0.41 -20.31
N PRO A 487 4.07 -1.67 -20.75
CA PRO A 487 4.86 -1.95 -21.94
C PRO A 487 4.28 -1.24 -23.17
N SER A 488 5.13 -0.63 -23.98
CA SER A 488 4.69 0.05 -25.21
C SER A 488 4.01 -0.93 -26.16
N GLY A 489 2.92 -0.48 -26.80
CA GLY A 489 2.13 -1.31 -27.69
C GLY A 489 1.24 -2.34 -26.97
N THR A 490 1.06 -2.22 -25.65
CA THR A 490 0.02 -2.95 -24.93
C THR A 490 -1.35 -2.57 -25.52
N PRO A 491 -2.12 -3.51 -26.10
CA PRO A 491 -3.41 -3.19 -26.68
C PRO A 491 -4.35 -2.67 -25.60
N THR A 492 -5.17 -1.66 -25.93
CA THR A 492 -6.19 -1.13 -25.03
C THR A 492 -7.07 -2.27 -24.54
N GLN A 493 -7.11 -2.50 -23.23
CA GLN A 493 -8.10 -3.40 -22.65
C GLN A 493 -9.48 -2.81 -22.90
N LEU A 494 -10.24 -3.44 -23.78
CA LEU A 494 -11.65 -3.13 -23.92
C LEU A 494 -12.33 -3.57 -22.62
N PRO A 495 -13.10 -2.69 -21.95
CA PRO A 495 -13.83 -3.07 -20.75
C PRO A 495 -14.75 -4.23 -21.10
N TYR A 496 -14.46 -5.41 -20.55
CA TYR A 496 -15.35 -6.56 -20.65
C TYR A 496 -16.46 -6.36 -19.62
N LEU A 497 -17.47 -5.58 -19.99
CA LEU A 497 -18.71 -5.49 -19.25
C LEU A 497 -19.44 -6.83 -19.42
N SER A 498 -19.23 -7.75 -18.48
CA SER A 498 -20.27 -8.74 -18.22
C SER A 498 -21.36 -8.01 -17.44
N GLU A 499 -22.42 -7.59 -18.12
CA GLU A 499 -23.45 -6.71 -17.56
C GLU A 499 -24.17 -7.27 -16.32
N ASN A 500 -24.02 -8.55 -15.96
CA ASN A 500 -24.73 -9.17 -14.83
C ASN A 500 -23.97 -10.34 -14.20
N LEU A 501 -22.71 -10.13 -13.81
CA LEU A 501 -21.95 -11.16 -13.09
C LEU A 501 -22.30 -11.08 -11.59
N ASN A 502 -23.29 -11.86 -11.15
CA ASN A 502 -23.61 -11.96 -9.72
C ASN A 502 -22.53 -12.77 -9.00
N TYR A 503 -21.62 -12.10 -8.31
CA TYR A 503 -20.51 -12.74 -7.60
C TYR A 503 -20.93 -13.70 -6.49
N ASP A 504 -22.14 -13.53 -5.93
CA ASP A 504 -22.68 -14.46 -4.93
C ASP A 504 -23.10 -15.79 -5.56
N THR A 505 -23.35 -15.84 -6.87
CA THR A 505 -23.73 -17.04 -7.62
C THR A 505 -22.71 -17.46 -8.70
N PHE A 506 -21.70 -16.63 -8.94
CA PHE A 506 -20.66 -16.85 -9.93
C PHE A 506 -19.83 -18.09 -9.56
N GLY A 507 -19.85 -19.11 -10.42
CA GLY A 507 -19.22 -20.41 -10.16
C GLY A 507 -20.04 -21.36 -9.27
N LEU A 508 -21.19 -20.95 -8.72
CA LEU A 508 -22.15 -21.84 -8.04
C LEU A 508 -23.20 -22.41 -9.00
N ALA A 509 -23.49 -21.69 -10.08
CA ALA A 509 -24.33 -22.21 -11.15
C ALA A 509 -23.56 -23.29 -11.93
N VAL A 510 -23.80 -24.56 -11.58
CA VAL A 510 -23.69 -25.64 -12.57
C VAL A 510 -24.78 -25.38 -13.58
N PRO A 511 -24.50 -25.15 -14.88
CA PRO A 511 -25.53 -24.96 -15.87
C PRO A 511 -26.55 -26.11 -15.77
N SER A 512 -27.82 -25.78 -15.53
CA SER A 512 -28.93 -26.77 -15.47
C SER A 512 -29.12 -27.47 -16.81
N THR A 513 -28.62 -26.85 -17.88
CA THR A 513 -28.42 -27.46 -19.19
C THR A 513 -26.92 -27.70 -19.39
N LEU A 514 -26.47 -28.90 -19.00
CA LEU A 514 -25.43 -29.54 -19.79
C LEU A 514 -25.95 -29.57 -21.24
N PRO A 515 -25.20 -29.14 -22.26
CA PRO A 515 -25.55 -29.51 -23.63
C PRO A 515 -25.74 -31.02 -23.61
N ALA A 516 -26.89 -31.50 -24.16
CA ALA A 516 -27.33 -32.89 -24.09
C ALA A 516 -26.11 -33.81 -24.07
N GLY A 517 -25.91 -34.48 -22.93
CA GLY A 517 -24.66 -35.16 -22.63
C GLY A 517 -24.26 -36.07 -23.78
N PRO A 518 -22.95 -36.26 -24.05
CA PRO A 518 -22.55 -37.36 -24.92
C PRO A 518 -23.13 -38.61 -24.31
N GLU A 519 -23.73 -39.44 -25.15
CA GLU A 519 -24.25 -40.77 -24.83
C GLU A 519 -23.47 -41.39 -23.66
N THR A 520 -24.17 -41.72 -22.58
CA THR A 520 -23.69 -42.65 -21.55
C THR A 520 -23.54 -44.03 -22.18
N GLY A 521 -22.59 -44.17 -23.10
CA GLY A 521 -22.04 -45.41 -23.57
C GLY A 521 -20.71 -45.66 -22.87
N LEU A 522 -20.38 -46.93 -22.65
CA LEU A 522 -19.05 -47.36 -22.24
C LEU A 522 -18.03 -46.84 -23.27
N SER A 523 -17.34 -45.75 -22.94
CA SER A 523 -16.32 -45.17 -23.82
C SER A 523 -15.09 -46.10 -23.90
N PRO A 524 -14.59 -46.42 -25.10
CA PRO A 524 -13.44 -47.34 -25.28
C PRO A 524 -12.07 -46.73 -24.92
N ALA A 525 -12.00 -45.44 -24.55
CA ALA A 525 -10.76 -44.79 -24.16
C ALA A 525 -10.93 -44.00 -22.85
N PRO A 526 -10.01 -44.15 -21.86
CA PRO A 526 -10.09 -43.38 -20.63
C PRO A 526 -9.94 -41.88 -20.94
N PRO A 527 -10.78 -41.01 -20.37
CA PRO A 527 -10.66 -39.57 -20.56
C PRO A 527 -9.29 -39.08 -20.11
N TYR A 528 -8.74 -38.09 -20.81
CA TYR A 528 -7.56 -37.38 -20.32
C TYR A 528 -7.92 -36.72 -18.99
N GLY A 529 -7.32 -37.23 -17.90
CA GLY A 529 -7.56 -36.74 -16.55
C GLY A 529 -7.01 -35.34 -16.31
N LEU A 530 -7.33 -34.77 -15.15
CA LEU A 530 -6.74 -33.53 -14.67
C LEU A 530 -5.32 -33.81 -14.15
N PHE A 531 -4.36 -32.93 -14.43
CA PHE A 531 -2.98 -33.08 -13.93
C PHE A 531 -2.80 -32.28 -12.64
N VAL A 532 -2.83 -32.95 -11.49
CA VAL A 532 -2.76 -32.34 -10.16
C VAL A 532 -1.75 -33.09 -9.31
N GLY A 533 -0.86 -32.36 -8.63
CA GLY A 533 0.16 -32.96 -7.76
C GLY A 533 1.11 -33.93 -8.48
N GLY A 534 1.43 -33.66 -9.75
CA GLY A 534 2.38 -34.47 -10.53
C GLY A 534 1.79 -35.74 -11.16
N ARG A 535 0.47 -35.96 -11.07
CA ARG A 535 -0.19 -37.14 -11.65
C ARG A 535 -1.51 -36.79 -12.33
N PHE A 536 -1.93 -37.63 -13.27
CA PHE A 536 -3.27 -37.57 -13.85
C PHE A 536 -4.28 -38.20 -12.89
N GLN A 537 -5.42 -37.53 -12.68
CA GLN A 537 -6.52 -38.01 -11.86
C GLN A 537 -7.88 -37.78 -12.54
N ALA A 538 -8.88 -38.60 -12.18
CA ALA A 538 -10.25 -38.41 -12.65
C ALA A 538 -10.86 -37.13 -12.03
N PRO A 539 -11.75 -36.43 -12.74
CA PRO A 539 -12.42 -35.24 -12.20
C PRO A 539 -13.36 -35.63 -11.06
N GLY A 540 -13.48 -34.76 -10.05
CA GLY A 540 -14.30 -35.00 -8.88
C GLY A 540 -15.79 -35.23 -9.22
N ALA A 541 -16.30 -34.55 -10.25
CA ALA A 541 -17.65 -34.70 -10.76
C ALA A 541 -17.82 -35.88 -11.75
N ARG A 542 -16.72 -36.58 -12.11
CA ARG A 542 -16.69 -37.63 -13.14
C ARG A 542 -17.26 -37.20 -14.51
N SER A 543 -17.31 -35.89 -14.79
CA SER A 543 -17.74 -35.33 -16.06
C SER A 543 -16.58 -35.24 -17.05
N SER A 544 -16.87 -35.44 -18.33
CA SER A 544 -15.90 -35.28 -19.40
C SER A 544 -16.57 -34.76 -20.66
N ARG A 545 -15.89 -33.87 -21.38
CA ARG A 545 -16.35 -33.34 -22.66
C ARG A 545 -15.71 -34.07 -23.84
N PRO A 546 -16.48 -34.40 -24.90
CA PRO A 546 -15.94 -34.96 -26.11
C PRO A 546 -15.19 -33.85 -26.86
N ILE A 547 -13.96 -34.15 -27.27
CA ILE A 547 -13.18 -33.30 -28.16
C ILE A 547 -13.31 -33.87 -29.56
N ARG A 548 -13.73 -33.02 -30.49
CA ARG A 548 -13.85 -33.35 -31.91
C ARG A 548 -12.73 -32.69 -32.70
N ASP A 549 -12.32 -33.31 -33.79
CA ASP A 549 -11.39 -32.71 -34.76
C ASP A 549 -12.12 -31.69 -35.65
N SER A 550 -11.39 -31.02 -36.55
CA SER A 550 -11.95 -30.04 -37.49
C SER A 550 -12.97 -30.62 -38.49
N GLN A 551 -13.05 -31.96 -38.60
CA GLN A 551 -13.99 -32.68 -39.45
C GLN A 551 -15.21 -33.21 -38.65
N GLY A 552 -15.26 -32.97 -37.33
CA GLY A 552 -16.34 -33.40 -36.45
C GLY A 552 -16.17 -34.80 -35.86
N ASN A 553 -15.08 -35.52 -36.16
CA ASN A 553 -14.83 -36.86 -35.64
C ASN A 553 -14.43 -36.81 -34.17
N LEU A 554 -14.92 -37.76 -33.37
CA LEU A 554 -14.58 -37.85 -31.95
C LEU A 554 -13.10 -38.26 -31.79
N HIS A 555 -12.30 -37.39 -31.16
CA HIS A 555 -10.89 -37.61 -30.92
C HIS A 555 -10.61 -38.19 -29.53
N GLY A 556 -11.41 -37.81 -28.54
CA GLY A 556 -11.28 -38.30 -27.18
C GLY A 556 -12.13 -37.51 -26.21
N TYR A 557 -12.00 -37.82 -24.92
CA TYR A 557 -12.71 -37.13 -23.85
C TYR A 557 -11.70 -36.41 -22.96
N VAL A 558 -12.02 -35.18 -22.57
CA VAL A 558 -11.23 -34.38 -21.63
C VAL A 558 -12.04 -34.17 -20.36
N ALA A 559 -11.43 -34.44 -19.21
CA ALA A 559 -12.04 -34.22 -17.90
C ALA A 559 -12.47 -32.76 -17.72
N GLU A 560 -13.65 -32.54 -17.14
CA GLU A 560 -14.12 -31.22 -16.74
C GLU A 560 -13.92 -31.06 -15.22
N GLY A 561 -13.06 -30.12 -14.84
CA GLY A 561 -12.76 -29.85 -13.42
C GLY A 561 -13.84 -29.01 -12.77
N GLY A 562 -14.20 -29.35 -11.53
CA GLY A 562 -15.10 -28.56 -10.68
C GLY A 562 -14.40 -27.91 -9.50
N ALA A 563 -15.18 -27.27 -8.61
CA ALA A 563 -14.66 -26.59 -7.41
C ALA A 563 -13.83 -27.52 -6.49
N LYS A 564 -14.17 -28.81 -6.43
CA LYS A 564 -13.39 -29.81 -5.67
C LYS A 564 -12.00 -30.05 -6.27
N ASP A 565 -11.90 -30.08 -7.59
CA ASP A 565 -10.64 -30.28 -8.29
C ASP A 565 -9.73 -29.05 -8.15
N ILE A 566 -10.32 -27.84 -8.18
CA ILE A 566 -9.62 -26.59 -7.87
C ILE A 566 -9.06 -26.64 -6.45
N ARG A 567 -9.87 -27.03 -5.46
CA ARG A 567 -9.39 -27.17 -4.07
C ARG A 567 -8.22 -28.15 -3.96
N GLY A 568 -8.32 -29.32 -4.59
CA GLY A 568 -7.24 -30.31 -4.62
C GLY A 568 -5.97 -29.79 -5.32
N ALA A 569 -6.11 -28.98 -6.37
CA ALA A 569 -4.99 -28.34 -7.05
C ALA A 569 -4.30 -27.28 -6.16
N VAL A 570 -5.09 -26.49 -5.44
CA VAL A 570 -4.58 -25.48 -4.47
C VAL A 570 -3.88 -26.18 -3.30
N GLU A 571 -4.45 -27.24 -2.75
CA GLU A 571 -3.81 -28.05 -1.70
C GLU A 571 -2.47 -28.63 -2.16
N ALA A 572 -2.42 -29.20 -3.38
CA ALA A 572 -1.18 -29.72 -3.96
C ALA A 572 -0.14 -28.61 -4.19
N ALA A 573 -0.56 -27.41 -4.62
CA ALA A 573 0.32 -26.27 -4.78
C ALA A 573 0.89 -25.80 -3.43
N HIS A 574 0.08 -25.73 -2.38
CA HIS A 574 0.54 -25.41 -1.03
C HIS A 574 1.55 -26.43 -0.49
N GLN A 575 1.33 -27.72 -0.73
CA GLN A 575 2.27 -28.78 -0.36
C GLN A 575 3.61 -28.66 -1.10
N ALA A 576 3.59 -28.26 -2.37
CA ALA A 576 4.79 -28.11 -3.20
C ALA A 576 5.57 -26.80 -2.94
N ALA A 577 4.89 -25.74 -2.48
CA ALA A 577 5.46 -24.39 -2.39
C ALA A 577 6.77 -24.30 -1.56
N PRO A 578 6.89 -24.87 -0.34
CA PRO A 578 8.13 -24.79 0.43
C PRO A 578 9.32 -25.42 -0.30
N GLY A 579 9.10 -26.57 -0.95
CA GLY A 579 10.14 -27.27 -1.72
C GLY A 579 10.53 -26.53 -3.01
N TRP A 580 9.57 -25.87 -3.66
CA TRP A 580 9.82 -25.09 -4.88
C TRP A 580 10.55 -23.76 -4.59
N VAL A 581 10.11 -23.03 -3.57
CA VAL A 581 10.73 -21.77 -3.13
C VAL A 581 12.15 -22.01 -2.65
N GLY A 582 12.40 -23.11 -1.92
CA GLY A 582 13.72 -23.50 -1.44
C GLY A 582 14.71 -23.92 -2.54
N GLN A 583 14.29 -24.09 -3.80
CA GLN A 583 15.23 -24.40 -4.88
C GLN A 583 16.10 -23.20 -5.24
N SER A 584 17.32 -23.46 -5.71
CA SER A 584 18.15 -22.39 -6.27
C SER A 584 17.56 -21.88 -7.60
N PRO A 585 17.81 -20.62 -7.96
CA PRO A 585 17.42 -20.09 -9.26
C PRO A 585 17.93 -20.95 -10.43
N GLY A 586 19.18 -21.44 -10.35
CA GLY A 586 19.76 -22.33 -11.35
C GLY A 586 19.01 -23.64 -11.50
N ALA A 587 18.55 -24.25 -10.39
CA ALA A 587 17.74 -25.47 -10.44
C ALA A 587 16.38 -25.23 -11.12
N ARG A 588 15.71 -24.12 -10.79
CA ARG A 588 14.45 -23.73 -11.45
C ARG A 588 14.64 -23.44 -12.94
N ALA A 589 15.72 -22.74 -13.31
CA ALA A 589 16.06 -22.47 -14.71
C ALA A 589 16.31 -23.76 -15.50
N ALA A 590 17.05 -24.72 -14.92
CA ALA A 590 17.31 -26.01 -15.53
C ALA A 590 16.00 -26.80 -15.79
N LEU A 591 15.04 -26.74 -14.87
CA LEU A 591 13.71 -27.36 -15.06
C LEU A 591 12.94 -26.72 -16.23
N LEU A 592 12.95 -25.39 -16.34
CA LEU A 592 12.31 -24.67 -17.45
C LEU A 592 12.94 -25.01 -18.81
N TRP A 593 14.27 -25.11 -18.86
CA TRP A 593 14.97 -25.52 -20.09
C TRP A 593 14.76 -26.99 -20.43
N ALA A 594 14.70 -27.88 -19.42
CA ALA A 594 14.37 -29.28 -19.63
C ALA A 594 12.96 -29.43 -20.22
N LEU A 595 11.99 -28.65 -19.74
CA LEU A 595 10.64 -28.59 -20.30
C LEU A 595 10.65 -28.07 -21.74
N ALA A 596 11.40 -27.00 -22.02
CA ALA A 596 11.55 -26.47 -23.37
C ALA A 596 12.16 -27.50 -24.34
N ALA A 597 13.19 -28.24 -23.90
CA ALA A 597 13.81 -29.31 -24.68
C ALA A 597 12.85 -30.49 -24.91
N ALA A 598 12.02 -30.82 -23.92
CA ALA A 598 11.00 -31.86 -24.05
C ALA A 598 9.91 -31.48 -25.08
N LEU A 599 9.47 -30.21 -25.09
CA LEU A 599 8.54 -29.70 -26.10
C LEU A 599 9.16 -29.74 -27.50
N GLN A 600 10.40 -29.27 -27.66
CA GLN A 600 11.08 -29.28 -28.95
C GLN A 600 11.26 -30.71 -29.51
N ARG A 601 11.63 -31.69 -28.67
CA ARG A 601 11.72 -33.10 -29.11
C ARG A 601 10.39 -33.68 -29.61
N ARG A 602 9.26 -33.11 -29.18
CA ARG A 602 7.91 -33.55 -29.53
C ARG A 602 7.22 -32.62 -30.52
N GLU A 603 7.96 -31.71 -31.15
CA GLU A 603 7.41 -30.67 -32.04
C GLU A 603 6.52 -31.26 -33.14
N SER A 604 7.00 -32.26 -33.88
CA SER A 604 6.23 -32.92 -34.94
C SER A 604 4.89 -33.49 -34.47
N THR A 605 4.86 -34.05 -33.26
CA THR A 605 3.65 -34.61 -32.67
C THR A 605 2.69 -33.52 -32.20
N LEU A 606 3.20 -32.42 -31.64
CA LEU A 606 2.39 -31.29 -31.19
C LEU A 606 1.79 -30.53 -32.37
N VAL A 607 2.57 -30.28 -33.41
CA VAL A 607 2.13 -29.66 -34.66
C VAL A 607 1.03 -30.49 -35.31
N SER A 608 1.23 -31.80 -35.48
CA SER A 608 0.20 -32.68 -36.05
C SER A 608 -1.09 -32.70 -35.24
N ARG A 609 -1.03 -32.52 -33.92
CA ARG A 609 -2.23 -32.40 -33.07
C ARG A 609 -2.96 -31.08 -33.30
N LEU A 610 -2.24 -29.96 -33.37
CA LEU A 610 -2.83 -28.64 -33.64
C LEU A 610 -3.48 -28.59 -35.04
N GLU A 611 -2.85 -29.20 -36.05
CA GLU A 611 -3.41 -29.31 -37.40
C GLU A 611 -4.75 -30.06 -37.43
N ARG A 612 -4.87 -31.14 -36.67
CA ARG A 612 -6.15 -31.88 -36.55
C ARG A 612 -7.26 -31.06 -35.89
N HIS A 613 -6.91 -30.03 -35.13
CA HIS A 613 -7.86 -29.08 -34.57
C HIS A 613 -8.11 -27.87 -35.47
N GLY A 614 -7.65 -27.91 -36.73
CA GLY A 614 -7.94 -26.89 -37.73
C GLY A 614 -6.95 -25.71 -37.75
N VAL A 615 -5.83 -25.80 -37.03
CA VAL A 615 -4.76 -24.80 -37.09
C VAL A 615 -3.90 -25.03 -38.32
N GLU A 616 -3.64 -24.00 -39.13
CA GLU A 616 -2.76 -24.12 -40.29
C GLU A 616 -1.34 -24.56 -39.86
N LEU A 617 -0.70 -25.46 -40.61
CA LEU A 617 0.64 -26.00 -40.33
C LEU A 617 1.67 -24.92 -39.95
N LYS A 618 1.68 -23.79 -40.67
CA LYS A 618 2.60 -22.69 -40.43
C LYS A 618 2.36 -22.03 -39.07
N VAL A 619 1.10 -21.83 -38.70
CA VAL A 619 0.69 -21.26 -37.41
C VAL A 619 0.97 -22.24 -36.27
N ALA A 620 0.65 -23.52 -36.46
CA ALA A 620 0.91 -24.58 -35.48
C ALA A 620 2.41 -24.72 -35.15
N LYS A 621 3.27 -24.68 -36.17
CA LYS A 621 4.74 -24.67 -35.99
C LYS A 621 5.19 -23.44 -35.22
N ALA A 622 4.70 -22.25 -35.60
CA ALA A 622 5.05 -21.00 -34.93
C ALA A 622 4.62 -20.99 -33.45
N GLU A 623 3.45 -21.55 -33.12
CA GLU A 623 2.95 -21.64 -31.75
C GLU A 623 3.84 -22.53 -30.86
N VAL A 624 4.22 -23.71 -31.35
CA VAL A 624 5.13 -24.61 -30.61
C VAL A 624 6.50 -23.97 -30.43
N GLU A 625 7.03 -23.35 -31.48
CA GLU A 625 8.31 -22.64 -31.41
C GLU A 625 8.25 -21.47 -30.41
N LEU A 626 7.18 -20.69 -30.42
CA LEU A 626 6.99 -19.57 -29.49
C LEU A 626 6.90 -20.07 -28.04
N SER A 627 6.21 -21.20 -27.80
CA SER A 627 6.13 -21.83 -26.48
C SER A 627 7.51 -22.25 -25.96
N VAL A 628 8.34 -22.87 -26.81
CA VAL A 628 9.73 -23.23 -26.49
C VAL A 628 10.57 -21.99 -26.20
N ARG A 629 10.48 -20.96 -27.05
CA ARG A 629 11.20 -19.69 -26.87
C ARG A 629 10.82 -19.01 -25.56
N ARG A 630 9.53 -18.99 -25.19
CA ARG A 630 9.04 -18.41 -23.92
C ARG A 630 9.60 -19.13 -22.70
N LEU A 631 9.60 -20.46 -22.69
CA LEU A 631 10.21 -21.22 -21.58
C LEU A 631 11.71 -21.00 -21.46
N ARG A 632 12.43 -20.91 -22.59
CA ARG A 632 13.86 -20.58 -22.59
C ARG A 632 14.14 -19.18 -22.05
N ALA A 633 13.35 -18.20 -22.48
CA ALA A 633 13.46 -16.83 -22.01
C ALA A 633 13.19 -16.71 -20.50
N TRP A 634 12.15 -17.40 -19.99
CA TRP A 634 11.90 -17.45 -18.55
C TRP A 634 13.00 -18.19 -17.79
N GLY A 635 13.53 -19.29 -18.31
CA GLY A 635 14.68 -19.97 -17.70
C GLY A 635 15.92 -19.07 -17.62
N ALA A 636 16.22 -18.34 -18.69
CA ALA A 636 17.31 -17.36 -18.71
C ALA A 636 17.08 -16.21 -17.71
N ARG A 637 15.86 -15.66 -17.65
CA ARG A 637 15.50 -14.64 -16.65
C ARG A 637 15.62 -15.14 -15.23
N VAL A 638 15.14 -16.35 -14.92
CA VAL A 638 15.28 -16.94 -13.58
C VAL A 638 16.75 -17.13 -13.21
N GLN A 639 17.61 -17.53 -14.15
CA GLN A 639 19.04 -17.65 -13.86
C GLN A 639 19.71 -16.29 -13.64
N ALA A 640 19.41 -15.30 -14.49
CA ALA A 640 20.02 -13.98 -14.44
C ALA A 640 19.50 -13.15 -13.26
N GLN A 641 18.20 -13.20 -12.99
CA GLN A 641 17.50 -12.33 -12.05
C GLN A 641 17.06 -13.03 -10.77
N GLY A 642 17.06 -14.35 -10.72
CA GLY A 642 16.60 -15.10 -9.54
C GLY A 642 17.52 -14.98 -8.33
N CYS A 643 18.73 -14.44 -8.51
CA CYS A 643 19.63 -14.01 -7.43
C CYS A 643 19.50 -12.50 -7.10
N THR A 644 18.93 -11.69 -8.00
CA THR A 644 18.90 -10.22 -7.93
C THR A 644 17.49 -9.68 -7.64
N LEU A 645 16.77 -10.30 -6.71
CA LEU A 645 15.75 -9.57 -5.92
C LEU A 645 16.40 -8.77 -4.78
N GLN A 646 17.73 -8.82 -4.69
CA GLN A 646 18.53 -7.89 -3.91
C GLN A 646 19.46 -7.13 -4.86
N TRP A 647 19.34 -5.79 -4.81
CA TRP A 647 20.23 -4.80 -5.42
C TRP A 647 20.11 -4.62 -6.95
N TYR A 648 19.20 -3.73 -7.35
CA TYR A 648 19.53 -2.80 -8.44
C TYR A 648 20.51 -1.78 -7.88
N GLN A 649 21.81 -2.00 -8.06
CA GLN A 649 22.76 -0.89 -8.12
C GLN A 649 22.98 -0.55 -9.61
N PRO A 650 22.98 0.74 -9.99
CA PRO A 650 23.36 1.16 -11.33
C PRO A 650 24.81 0.81 -11.66
#